data_AF-W2X6G5-F1
#
_entry.id   AF-W2X6G5-F1
#
_cell.length_a   1.000
_cell.length_b   1.000
_cell.length_c   1.000
_cell.angle_alpha   90.00
_cell.angle_beta   90.00
_cell.angle_gamma   90.00
#
_symmetry.space_group_name_H-M   'P 1'
#
loop_
_entity.id
_entity.type
_entity.pdbx_description
1 polymer ?
#
loop_
_entity_poly.entity_id
_entity_poly.type
_entity_poly.pdbx_seq_one_letter_code
_entity_poly.pdbx_strand_id
1 'polypeptide(L)'
;MFSTRHQPQDSMEKELSNSSGLTLGESPLHASSPRCSLFRRSKHSSDSVSRRSVTPVDRRPARHLTDKSSSSSSGSRRLSLPHTITERHGGQELWVKAPVVSGSLEKRGFRWRKKWKLRYVELDGRQLAYYEDSGAFNATTATASGTRRNSKPKRKVMLTADAELEDVDETTLSIKPALEEKPWMLRARDAATKRRWLVALSDCIDILVWLRHYKLGAVLGVGGNGVVQKLEDERDGTVYAVKVLDVAKFRNREQVVAEVEILRNITNNIKHPNLIKIHKVYEEHQKVYIIQEMCTGGELYDRIVQRGKYSETDAADIMRQLVSALQALHAHNILHLDIKPENILFSSEDPDSKILLTDFGLARMINGKQNPLDQGKTMAGTIGYMAPEVISSHVYSEAADVFSAGVILFILLVGYPPFFGDSEVEVLLKIARGDFTFDPRDWAHVSGSAKELVARMLEVRVQDRITIDEVLTHPWITRDVGNRDDSAEDRDLSASMMSKLQRFNIDRKSQNMGSFMASLLLDDNEADFQALVDEKTVEMMIRQLCVEGHSRIPLDGAHVIAKGLGLSPYIDEKSFVQFLDQDRDGFISASDFCAGVRALRNHHQSFAAMVFSAMQKMHEEKSDPYEITEKAVLTREHFSVAFTLLECPEPLVEVFFKYIDDEEEKQQDKWSVNEAEFAILFTQFSFLGMLFLRTAKDNVMSMVKSHSVDGMPRISESSFSSA
;
A
#
# COMPACT_ATOMS: atom_id res chain seq x y z
N MET A 1 17.11 40.04 32.27
CA MET A 1 16.84 40.78 33.53
C MET A 1 15.48 40.36 34.08
N PHE A 2 15.17 40.78 35.31
CA PHE A 2 13.88 40.72 36.03
C PHE A 2 12.60 40.94 35.17
N SER A 3 11.38 40.50 35.54
CA SER A 3 10.88 39.54 36.58
C SER A 3 9.33 39.43 36.49
N THR A 4 8.69 38.80 37.48
CA THR A 4 7.24 38.81 37.85
C THR A 4 6.26 37.98 37.00
N ARG A 5 5.23 37.32 37.56
CA ARG A 5 4.97 36.82 38.96
C ARG A 5 3.88 35.75 38.94
N HIS A 6 3.86 34.82 39.90
CA HIS A 6 2.68 34.01 40.24
C HIS A 6 1.67 34.83 41.07
N GLN A 7 0.35 34.54 40.95
CA GLN A 7 -0.42 33.74 41.93
C GLN A 7 -1.90 33.54 41.49
N PRO A 8 -2.70 32.65 42.13
CA PRO A 8 -3.82 31.94 41.47
C PRO A 8 -5.16 31.99 42.25
N GLN A 9 -5.98 30.93 42.10
CA GLN A 9 -7.11 30.43 42.94
C GLN A 9 -8.58 30.69 42.53
N ASP A 10 -9.23 29.56 42.27
CA ASP A 10 -10.45 29.01 42.92
C ASP A 10 -11.90 29.45 42.62
N SER A 11 -12.70 28.41 42.35
CA SER A 11 -14.14 28.24 42.66
C SER A 11 -15.15 29.02 41.79
N MET A 12 -16.38 28.53 41.54
CA MET A 12 -17.18 27.49 42.24
C MET A 12 -17.87 26.50 41.28
N GLU A 13 -18.19 25.31 41.80
CA GLU A 13 -19.26 24.43 41.25
C GLU A 13 -20.65 24.83 41.79
N LYS A 14 -21.70 24.23 41.23
CA LYS A 14 -23.13 24.27 41.64
C LYS A 14 -23.87 25.55 41.20
N GLU A 15 -25.19 25.54 41.00
CA GLU A 15 -26.21 24.60 41.51
C GLU A 15 -27.46 24.47 40.59
N LEU A 16 -28.35 23.55 41.00
CA LEU A 16 -29.80 23.44 40.71
C LEU A 16 -30.30 22.90 39.36
N SER A 17 -31.38 22.13 39.52
CA SER A 17 -32.03 21.24 38.56
C SER A 17 -33.53 21.56 38.37
N ASN A 18 -34.17 20.84 37.44
CA ASN A 18 -35.61 20.53 37.38
C ASN A 18 -36.64 21.62 37.02
N SER A 19 -37.18 21.52 35.80
CA SER A 19 -38.63 21.37 35.50
C SER A 19 -38.79 21.08 33.99
N SER A 20 -39.68 20.24 33.44
CA SER A 20 -40.99 19.66 33.84
C SER A 20 -42.19 20.57 33.56
N GLY A 21 -42.81 20.41 32.37
CA GLY A 21 -44.10 21.05 32.02
C GLY A 21 -44.66 20.59 30.66
N LEU A 22 -45.91 20.11 30.66
CA LEU A 22 -46.72 19.77 29.48
C LEU A 22 -47.95 20.69 29.41
N THR A 23 -48.44 21.05 28.21
CA THR A 23 -49.88 21.31 27.94
C THR A 23 -50.19 21.40 26.44
N LEU A 24 -51.48 21.29 26.08
CA LEU A 24 -52.02 21.29 24.70
C LEU A 24 -52.72 22.63 24.37
N GLY A 25 -53.11 22.89 23.10
CA GLY A 25 -53.74 24.17 22.73
C GLY A 25 -54.36 24.38 21.32
N GLU A 26 -54.98 23.36 20.71
CA GLU A 26 -56.03 23.47 19.65
C GLU A 26 -55.80 24.30 18.35
N SER A 27 -56.86 24.43 17.51
CA SER A 27 -56.86 24.94 16.12
C SER A 27 -58.13 25.76 15.84
N PRO A 28 -58.28 26.36 14.63
CA PRO A 28 -59.61 26.32 14.00
C PRO A 28 -59.64 26.09 12.48
N LEU A 29 -60.32 25.00 12.10
CA LEU A 29 -61.33 24.81 11.02
C LEU A 29 -61.38 25.71 9.75
N HIS A 30 -61.48 25.04 8.58
CA HIS A 30 -62.46 25.22 7.46
C HIS A 30 -61.83 24.75 6.10
N ALA A 31 -62.52 24.21 5.08
CA ALA A 31 -63.76 23.42 5.00
C ALA A 31 -63.91 22.72 3.61
N SER A 32 -64.66 21.61 3.56
CA SER A 32 -65.41 21.02 2.40
C SER A 32 -64.76 20.76 1.02
N SER A 33 -64.90 19.50 0.56
CA SER A 33 -64.73 18.99 -0.83
C SER A 33 -65.88 19.44 -1.78
N PRO A 34 -65.82 19.24 -3.13
CA PRO A 34 -66.20 17.93 -3.70
C PRO A 34 -65.56 17.48 -5.06
N ARG A 35 -65.10 16.22 -5.09
CA ARG A 35 -65.40 15.13 -6.07
C ARG A 35 -65.62 15.36 -7.60
N CYS A 36 -64.93 14.47 -8.36
CA CYS A 36 -65.45 13.58 -9.42
C CYS A 36 -65.52 13.95 -10.94
N SER A 37 -64.62 13.30 -11.70
CA SER A 37 -64.93 12.32 -12.79
C SER A 37 -65.17 12.78 -14.24
N LEU A 38 -65.22 11.77 -15.14
CA LEU A 38 -65.49 11.75 -16.60
C LEU A 38 -64.29 12.03 -17.54
N PHE A 39 -64.25 11.53 -18.80
CA PHE A 39 -64.57 10.20 -19.38
C PHE A 39 -64.09 10.16 -20.86
N ARG A 40 -63.53 9.03 -21.34
CA ARG A 40 -63.54 8.55 -22.75
C ARG A 40 -63.06 9.43 -23.95
N ARG A 41 -62.13 8.83 -24.74
CA ARG A 41 -62.16 8.63 -26.24
C ARG A 41 -62.04 9.86 -27.17
N SER A 42 -61.52 9.76 -28.41
CA SER A 42 -60.97 8.62 -29.19
C SER A 42 -60.29 9.04 -30.51
N LYS A 43 -59.47 8.10 -31.07
CA LYS A 43 -59.29 7.82 -32.52
C LYS A 43 -58.48 8.87 -33.34
N HIS A 44 -57.88 8.54 -34.49
CA HIS A 44 -57.95 7.32 -35.33
C HIS A 44 -56.66 7.10 -36.17
N SER A 45 -56.39 5.84 -36.57
CA SER A 45 -55.73 5.31 -37.81
C SER A 45 -54.60 6.06 -38.56
N SER A 46 -53.62 5.44 -39.24
CA SER A 46 -53.23 4.02 -39.50
C SER A 46 -51.71 3.99 -39.88
N ASP A 47 -50.98 2.90 -40.20
CA ASP A 47 -51.34 1.63 -40.85
C ASP A 47 -50.46 0.41 -40.49
N SER A 48 -50.79 -0.76 -41.08
CA SER A 48 -50.22 -2.09 -40.78
C SER A 48 -48.98 -2.48 -41.64
N VAL A 49 -48.22 -3.57 -41.41
CA VAL A 49 -48.53 -5.02 -41.57
C VAL A 49 -47.52 -5.87 -40.73
N SER A 50 -47.93 -6.62 -39.68
CA SER A 50 -48.26 -8.08 -39.64
C SER A 50 -47.11 -9.05 -40.00
N ARG A 51 -46.63 -9.98 -39.13
CA ARG A 51 -47.21 -11.22 -38.52
C ARG A 51 -46.19 -11.81 -37.50
N ARG A 52 -46.29 -12.93 -36.75
CA ARG A 52 -47.26 -13.85 -36.04
C ARG A 52 -46.38 -14.97 -35.41
N SER A 53 -46.72 -15.85 -34.46
CA SER A 53 -47.77 -16.07 -33.43
C SER A 53 -47.22 -17.18 -32.48
N VAL A 54 -47.34 -17.19 -31.14
CA VAL A 54 -48.56 -17.40 -30.30
C VAL A 54 -49.20 -18.79 -30.57
N THR A 55 -49.41 -19.74 -29.64
CA THR A 55 -49.90 -19.71 -28.21
C THR A 55 -49.47 -20.97 -27.39
N PRO A 56 -49.65 -21.05 -26.04
CA PRO A 56 -49.25 -22.19 -25.17
C PRO A 56 -50.43 -23.09 -24.67
N VAL A 57 -50.14 -24.14 -23.86
CA VAL A 57 -51.13 -25.03 -23.19
C VAL A 57 -50.65 -25.54 -21.80
N ASP A 58 -51.56 -25.68 -20.82
CA ASP A 58 -51.38 -26.26 -19.47
C ASP A 58 -51.18 -27.80 -19.40
N ARG A 59 -50.68 -28.33 -18.25
CA ARG A 59 -51.38 -29.36 -17.41
C ARG A 59 -50.62 -29.92 -16.19
N ARG A 60 -51.41 -30.31 -15.18
CA ARG A 60 -51.22 -31.35 -14.13
C ARG A 60 -52.59 -32.07 -13.96
N PRO A 61 -52.81 -33.16 -13.17
CA PRO A 61 -51.90 -34.11 -12.49
C PRO A 61 -52.23 -35.62 -12.71
N ALA A 62 -51.30 -36.53 -12.36
CA ALA A 62 -51.55 -37.93 -11.91
C ALA A 62 -50.23 -38.47 -11.29
N ARG A 63 -50.14 -38.89 -10.01
CA ARG A 63 -50.61 -40.12 -9.31
C ARG A 63 -49.82 -41.41 -9.61
N HIS A 64 -49.10 -41.85 -8.56
CA HIS A 64 -48.39 -43.11 -8.28
C HIS A 64 -48.43 -44.28 -9.27
N LEU A 65 -47.25 -44.88 -9.45
CA LEU A 65 -47.01 -46.27 -9.02
C LEU A 65 -45.66 -46.37 -8.28
N THR A 66 -45.42 -47.48 -7.60
CA THR A 66 -44.27 -47.68 -6.70
C THR A 66 -43.19 -48.56 -7.32
N ASP A 67 -41.92 -48.33 -6.96
CA ASP A 67 -41.02 -49.45 -6.73
C ASP A 67 -40.03 -49.17 -5.59
N LYS A 68 -39.45 -50.24 -5.01
CA LYS A 68 -38.52 -50.19 -3.88
C LYS A 68 -37.13 -50.68 -4.27
N SER A 69 -36.15 -49.78 -4.28
CA SER A 69 -34.73 -50.17 -4.19
C SER A 69 -34.03 -49.33 -3.12
N SER A 70 -33.58 -50.00 -2.06
CA SER A 70 -32.91 -49.36 -0.92
C SER A 70 -31.40 -49.33 -1.14
N SER A 71 -30.85 -48.16 -1.44
CA SER A 71 -29.42 -47.86 -1.30
C SER A 71 -29.24 -46.62 -0.43
N SER A 72 -28.74 -46.83 0.79
CA SER A 72 -28.51 -45.76 1.76
C SER A 72 -27.20 -45.04 1.47
N SER A 73 -27.21 -44.11 0.51
CA SER A 73 -26.12 -43.13 0.38
C SER A 73 -26.20 -42.14 1.55
N SER A 74 -25.19 -42.17 2.42
CA SER A 74 -25.03 -41.20 3.51
C SER A 74 -24.53 -39.87 2.94
N GLY A 75 -25.37 -39.18 2.18
CA GLY A 75 -25.11 -37.83 1.71
C GLY A 75 -24.97 -36.90 2.90
N SER A 76 -23.76 -36.39 3.14
CA SER A 76 -23.53 -35.40 4.19
C SER A 76 -24.38 -34.17 3.90
N ARG A 77 -25.31 -33.86 4.81
CA ARG A 77 -26.09 -32.62 4.74
C ARG A 77 -25.15 -31.48 5.12
N ARG A 78 -24.62 -30.78 4.12
CA ARG A 78 -24.02 -29.45 4.29
C ARG A 78 -24.91 -28.66 5.25
N LEU A 79 -24.32 -28.17 6.34
CA LEU A 79 -25.05 -27.44 7.37
C LEU A 79 -25.70 -26.21 6.73
N SER A 80 -27.02 -26.10 6.80
CA SER A 80 -27.75 -24.90 6.39
C SER A 80 -27.65 -23.82 7.47
N LEU A 81 -26.42 -23.44 7.80
CA LEU A 81 -26.13 -22.20 8.49
C LEU A 81 -26.34 -21.06 7.48
N PRO A 82 -27.02 -19.96 7.84
CA PRO A 82 -27.24 -18.85 6.91
C PRO A 82 -25.89 -18.21 6.57
N HIS A 83 -25.61 -17.97 5.28
CA HIS A 83 -24.30 -17.50 4.83
C HIS A 83 -24.04 -16.06 5.30
N THR A 84 -23.32 -15.93 6.42
CA THR A 84 -23.23 -14.67 7.17
C THR A 84 -22.34 -13.59 6.53
N ILE A 85 -21.69 -13.91 5.41
CA ILE A 85 -20.74 -13.05 4.69
C ILE A 85 -21.12 -12.77 3.23
N THR A 86 -21.86 -13.67 2.56
CA THR A 86 -22.29 -13.45 1.17
C THR A 86 -23.74 -12.98 1.06
N GLU A 87 -24.63 -13.35 1.98
CA GLU A 87 -26.07 -13.06 1.86
C GLU A 87 -26.56 -11.86 2.68
N ARG A 88 -25.79 -11.35 3.67
CA ARG A 88 -26.25 -10.28 4.58
C ARG A 88 -26.79 -9.03 3.87
N HIS A 89 -26.26 -8.72 2.70
CA HIS A 89 -26.75 -7.67 1.81
C HIS A 89 -26.92 -8.17 0.36
N GLY A 90 -27.28 -9.45 0.17
CA GLY A 90 -27.53 -10.04 -1.16
C GLY A 90 -26.33 -9.94 -2.12
N GLY A 91 -25.13 -10.26 -1.66
CA GLY A 91 -23.88 -10.18 -2.42
C GLY A 91 -23.23 -8.79 -2.48
N GLN A 92 -23.92 -7.72 -2.07
CA GLN A 92 -23.44 -6.34 -2.17
C GLN A 92 -22.35 -5.95 -1.17
N GLU A 93 -22.06 -6.79 -0.16
CA GLU A 93 -21.07 -6.47 0.86
C GLU A 93 -19.65 -6.48 0.25
N LEU A 94 -19.05 -5.28 0.12
CA LEU A 94 -17.77 -5.08 -0.56
C LEU A 94 -16.57 -5.60 0.25
N TRP A 95 -16.66 -5.61 1.58
CA TRP A 95 -15.57 -5.99 2.48
C TRP A 95 -15.89 -7.33 3.15
N VAL A 96 -15.11 -8.36 2.82
CA VAL A 96 -15.11 -9.67 3.46
C VAL A 96 -13.96 -9.75 4.47
N LYS A 97 -14.26 -10.12 5.72
CA LYS A 97 -13.24 -10.31 6.76
C LYS A 97 -13.21 -11.76 7.21
N ALA A 98 -12.02 -12.37 7.19
CA ALA A 98 -11.82 -13.71 7.70
C ALA A 98 -12.11 -13.77 9.22
N PRO A 99 -12.86 -14.77 9.71
CA PRO A 99 -13.31 -14.80 11.10
C PRO A 99 -12.15 -15.10 12.07
N VAL A 100 -12.25 -14.52 13.26
CA VAL A 100 -11.32 -14.76 14.38
C VAL A 100 -12.13 -15.18 15.61
N VAL A 101 -11.87 -16.36 16.16
CA VAL A 101 -12.52 -16.86 17.38
C VAL A 101 -11.57 -17.75 18.16
N SER A 102 -11.51 -17.57 19.47
CA SER A 102 -10.70 -18.39 20.38
C SER A 102 -11.45 -18.73 21.65
N GLY A 103 -10.98 -19.76 22.36
CA GLY A 103 -11.52 -20.15 23.65
C GLY A 103 -11.32 -21.63 24.01
N SER A 104 -11.76 -21.98 25.21
CA SER A 104 -11.59 -23.33 25.77
C SER A 104 -12.70 -24.28 25.28
N LEU A 105 -12.30 -25.33 24.57
CA LEU A 105 -13.16 -26.43 24.10
C LEU A 105 -12.58 -27.78 24.55
N GLU A 106 -13.41 -28.78 24.78
CA GLU A 106 -12.92 -30.14 25.00
C GLU A 106 -12.66 -30.84 23.67
N LYS A 107 -11.42 -31.30 23.43
CA LYS A 107 -11.06 -32.07 22.24
C LYS A 107 -11.01 -33.56 22.55
N ARG A 108 -11.61 -34.39 21.68
CA ARG A 108 -11.59 -35.86 21.83
C ARG A 108 -10.26 -36.45 21.35
N GLY A 109 -9.70 -37.38 22.12
CA GLY A 109 -8.49 -38.12 21.76
C GLY A 109 -8.75 -39.30 20.82
N PHE A 110 -7.81 -39.55 19.89
CA PHE A 110 -7.88 -40.62 18.88
C PHE A 110 -7.35 -42.01 19.33
N ARG A 111 -6.75 -42.13 20.52
CA ARG A 111 -6.22 -43.42 21.04
C ARG A 111 -7.34 -44.26 21.70
N TRP A 112 -7.06 -45.55 21.90
CA TRP A 112 -7.93 -46.59 22.46
C TRP A 112 -8.93 -46.18 23.56
N ARG A 113 -8.54 -45.28 24.48
CA ARG A 113 -9.49 -44.61 25.38
C ARG A 113 -9.80 -43.21 24.80
N LYS A 114 -10.93 -43.09 24.09
CA LYS A 114 -11.42 -41.85 23.41
C LYS A 114 -11.84 -40.74 24.38
N LYS A 115 -10.98 -40.38 25.34
CA LYS A 115 -11.21 -39.37 26.37
C LYS A 115 -11.31 -37.97 25.76
N TRP A 116 -12.18 -37.15 26.33
CA TRP A 116 -12.16 -35.70 26.20
C TRP A 116 -11.00 -35.11 27.02
N LYS A 117 -10.46 -33.98 26.58
CA LYS A 117 -9.53 -33.12 27.34
C LYS A 117 -9.81 -31.66 27.01
N LEU A 118 -9.87 -30.78 28.01
CA LEU A 118 -9.96 -29.34 27.80
C LEU A 118 -8.74 -28.85 27.01
N ARG A 119 -8.95 -27.99 26.01
CA ARG A 119 -7.89 -27.41 25.17
C ARG A 119 -8.28 -25.97 24.84
N TYR A 120 -7.31 -25.07 24.84
CA TYR A 120 -7.50 -23.77 24.18
C TYR A 120 -7.45 -24.02 22.67
N VAL A 121 -8.46 -23.55 21.95
CA VAL A 121 -8.63 -23.67 20.50
C VAL A 121 -8.77 -22.26 19.93
N GLU A 122 -8.20 -22.06 18.75
CA GLU A 122 -8.09 -20.75 18.11
C GLU A 122 -8.25 -20.91 16.59
N LEU A 123 -9.17 -20.15 16.02
CA LEU A 123 -9.29 -19.88 14.59
C LEU A 123 -8.89 -18.41 14.38
N ASP A 124 -7.86 -18.19 13.60
CA ASP A 124 -7.39 -16.86 13.19
C ASP A 124 -7.31 -16.87 11.65
N GLY A 125 -8.21 -16.14 10.98
CA GLY A 125 -8.42 -16.30 9.54
C GLY A 125 -8.66 -17.77 9.17
N ARG A 126 -7.90 -18.30 8.20
CA ARG A 126 -7.94 -19.73 7.83
C ARG A 126 -7.13 -20.65 8.75
N GLN A 127 -6.41 -20.13 9.76
CA GLN A 127 -5.52 -20.91 10.62
C GLN A 127 -6.28 -21.45 11.85
N LEU A 128 -6.42 -22.78 11.95
CA LEU A 128 -7.00 -23.45 13.11
C LEU A 128 -5.92 -24.16 13.94
N ALA A 129 -5.81 -23.77 15.21
CA ALA A 129 -4.84 -24.30 16.17
C ALA A 129 -5.49 -24.81 17.45
N TYR A 130 -4.82 -25.73 18.14
CA TYR A 130 -5.08 -26.00 19.56
C TYR A 130 -3.79 -26.23 20.33
N TYR A 131 -3.84 -25.90 21.62
CA TYR A 131 -2.69 -25.88 22.50
C TYR A 131 -2.86 -26.86 23.68
N GLU A 132 -1.77 -27.26 24.34
CA GLU A 132 -1.88 -27.98 25.60
C GLU A 132 -2.43 -27.06 26.70
N ASP A 133 -3.18 -27.67 27.61
CA ASP A 133 -3.72 -27.08 28.82
C ASP A 133 -2.58 -26.83 29.82
N SER A 134 -2.37 -25.57 30.21
CA SER A 134 -1.42 -25.14 31.25
C SER A 134 -2.12 -24.60 32.49
N GLY A 135 -3.45 -24.76 32.60
CA GLY A 135 -4.26 -24.00 33.54
C GLY A 135 -4.47 -22.53 33.12
N ALA A 136 -5.51 -21.93 33.71
CA ALA A 136 -5.90 -20.52 33.65
C ALA A 136 -5.98 -19.87 32.24
N PHE A 137 -7.19 -19.77 31.69
CA PHE A 137 -7.81 -18.46 31.42
C PHE A 137 -9.32 -18.57 31.13
N ASN A 138 -10.06 -17.50 31.43
CA ASN A 138 -11.45 -17.29 31.01
C ASN A 138 -11.51 -15.99 30.18
N ALA A 139 -11.80 -16.11 28.89
CA ALA A 139 -12.18 -15.00 28.00
C ALA A 139 -13.37 -15.46 27.14
N THR A 140 -14.31 -14.57 26.82
CA THR A 140 -15.56 -14.96 26.12
C THR A 140 -16.18 -13.80 25.29
N THR A 141 -15.37 -13.10 24.50
CA THR A 141 -15.81 -12.03 23.59
C THR A 141 -15.39 -12.34 22.15
N ALA A 142 -16.22 -11.95 21.17
CA ALA A 142 -16.07 -12.34 19.75
C ALA A 142 -15.25 -11.34 18.92
N THR A 143 -14.37 -10.57 19.56
CA THR A 143 -13.72 -9.38 18.97
C THR A 143 -12.29 -9.13 19.48
N ALA A 144 -11.72 -10.03 20.29
CA ALA A 144 -10.41 -9.83 20.92
C ALA A 144 -9.50 -11.06 20.78
N SER A 145 -8.26 -10.84 20.35
CA SER A 145 -7.21 -11.85 20.35
C SER A 145 -6.69 -12.10 21.77
N GLY A 146 -7.04 -13.25 22.35
CA GLY A 146 -6.52 -13.69 23.65
C GLY A 146 -5.04 -14.08 23.55
N THR A 147 -4.14 -13.11 23.66
CA THR A 147 -2.70 -13.27 23.39
C THR A 147 -1.99 -14.19 24.39
N ARG A 148 -1.92 -15.49 24.05
CA ARG A 148 -1.09 -16.46 24.78
C ARG A 148 0.39 -16.28 24.45
N ARG A 149 1.04 -15.32 25.11
CA ARG A 149 2.51 -15.18 25.08
C ARG A 149 3.19 -16.54 25.37
N ASN A 150 4.10 -16.92 24.48
CA ASN A 150 5.10 -17.99 24.65
C ASN A 150 4.59 -19.44 24.85
N SER A 151 3.61 -19.91 24.06
CA SER A 151 3.37 -21.37 23.91
C SER A 151 3.26 -21.81 22.45
N LYS A 152 4.06 -22.80 22.02
CA LYS A 152 3.93 -23.42 20.69
C LYS A 152 2.62 -24.25 20.62
N PRO A 153 1.83 -24.15 19.54
CA PRO A 153 0.60 -24.94 19.39
C PRO A 153 0.91 -26.44 19.29
N LYS A 154 0.02 -27.28 19.82
CA LYS A 154 0.17 -28.75 19.74
C LYS A 154 -0.22 -29.30 18.37
N ARG A 155 -1.16 -28.64 17.71
CA ARG A 155 -1.42 -28.78 16.27
C ARG A 155 -1.89 -27.41 15.77
N LYS A 156 -1.37 -27.00 14.62
CA LYS A 156 -1.80 -25.87 13.81
C LYS A 156 -2.01 -26.41 12.40
N VAL A 157 -3.11 -26.03 11.77
CA VAL A 157 -3.58 -26.51 10.46
C VAL A 157 -4.20 -25.33 9.74
N MET A 158 -4.07 -25.27 8.41
CA MET A 158 -4.82 -24.32 7.59
C MET A 158 -6.10 -25.00 7.12
N LEU A 159 -7.26 -24.34 7.25
CA LEU A 159 -8.47 -24.80 6.59
C LEU A 159 -8.30 -24.69 5.08
N THR A 160 -8.90 -25.64 4.35
CA THR A 160 -9.04 -25.58 2.90
C THR A 160 -10.51 -25.45 2.49
N ALA A 161 -10.76 -25.16 1.21
CA ALA A 161 -12.11 -25.14 0.63
C ALA A 161 -12.80 -26.53 0.61
N ASP A 162 -12.10 -27.59 1.05
CA ASP A 162 -12.56 -28.98 1.10
C ASP A 162 -12.73 -29.48 2.56
N ALA A 163 -12.80 -28.55 3.52
CA ALA A 163 -13.05 -28.84 4.92
C ALA A 163 -14.50 -29.31 5.16
N GLU A 164 -14.67 -30.30 6.04
CA GLU A 164 -15.97 -30.89 6.38
C GLU A 164 -16.39 -30.47 7.80
N LEU A 165 -17.46 -29.70 7.93
CA LEU A 165 -18.03 -29.23 9.20
C LEU A 165 -19.37 -29.91 9.47
N GLU A 166 -19.51 -30.54 10.65
CA GLU A 166 -20.73 -31.23 11.07
C GLU A 166 -21.17 -30.74 12.47
N ASP A 167 -22.48 -30.53 12.64
CA ASP A 167 -23.09 -30.32 13.95
C ASP A 167 -23.58 -31.67 14.50
N VAL A 168 -23.07 -32.08 15.67
CA VAL A 168 -23.12 -33.48 16.13
C VAL A 168 -24.15 -33.70 17.25
N ASP A 169 -24.14 -32.82 18.25
CA ASP A 169 -25.11 -32.81 19.36
C ASP A 169 -25.28 -31.38 19.90
N GLU A 170 -26.08 -31.17 20.95
CA GLU A 170 -26.32 -29.85 21.56
C GLU A 170 -25.03 -29.05 21.90
N THR A 171 -23.93 -29.76 22.19
CA THR A 171 -22.66 -29.21 22.65
C THR A 171 -21.45 -29.54 21.77
N THR A 172 -21.52 -30.61 20.96
CA THR A 172 -20.42 -31.12 20.15
C THR A 172 -20.54 -30.74 18.67
N LEU A 173 -19.42 -30.34 18.07
CA LEU A 173 -19.22 -30.24 16.63
C LEU A 173 -18.04 -31.10 16.16
N SER A 174 -17.98 -31.37 14.86
CA SER A 174 -16.86 -32.03 14.19
C SER A 174 -16.35 -31.12 13.07
N ILE A 175 -15.04 -30.90 12.99
CA ILE A 175 -14.39 -30.20 11.88
C ILE A 175 -13.21 -31.02 11.36
N LYS A 176 -13.24 -31.43 10.10
CA LYS A 176 -12.08 -31.94 9.38
C LYS A 176 -11.50 -30.77 8.56
N PRO A 177 -10.36 -30.17 8.97
CA PRO A 177 -9.94 -28.87 8.40
C PRO A 177 -9.40 -28.94 6.96
N ALA A 178 -8.89 -30.10 6.54
CA ALA A 178 -8.31 -30.33 5.22
C ALA A 178 -8.52 -31.80 4.81
N LEU A 179 -8.32 -32.12 3.53
CA LEU A 179 -8.64 -33.44 2.96
C LEU A 179 -7.86 -34.60 3.63
N GLU A 180 -6.59 -34.35 3.92
CA GLU A 180 -5.62 -35.26 4.54
C GLU A 180 -5.65 -35.27 6.08
N GLU A 181 -6.36 -34.33 6.70
CA GLU A 181 -6.46 -34.21 8.15
C GLU A 181 -7.56 -35.09 8.76
N LYS A 182 -7.44 -35.36 10.06
CA LYS A 182 -8.41 -36.18 10.80
C LYS A 182 -9.45 -35.28 11.45
N PRO A 183 -10.75 -35.67 11.51
CA PRO A 183 -11.80 -34.84 12.09
C PRO A 183 -11.56 -34.53 13.57
N TRP A 184 -11.64 -33.26 13.92
CA TRP A 184 -11.54 -32.76 15.29
C TRP A 184 -12.94 -32.71 15.92
N MET A 185 -13.28 -33.76 16.68
CA MET A 185 -14.42 -33.71 17.60
C MET A 185 -14.12 -32.69 18.71
N LEU A 186 -14.92 -31.63 18.78
CA LEU A 186 -14.80 -30.52 19.74
C LEU A 186 -16.13 -30.33 20.47
N ARG A 187 -16.10 -30.33 21.80
CA ARG A 187 -17.26 -30.08 22.66
C ARG A 187 -17.13 -28.74 23.37
N ALA A 188 -18.15 -27.90 23.22
CA ALA A 188 -18.28 -26.62 23.90
C ALA A 188 -18.94 -26.77 25.27
N ARG A 189 -18.75 -25.78 26.15
CA ARG A 189 -19.38 -25.74 27.49
C ARG A 189 -20.90 -25.52 27.43
N ASP A 190 -21.40 -24.89 26.37
CA ASP A 190 -22.80 -24.51 26.17
C ASP A 190 -23.12 -24.41 24.66
N ALA A 191 -24.42 -24.52 24.31
CA ALA A 191 -24.88 -24.51 22.92
C ALA A 191 -24.65 -23.16 22.21
N ALA A 192 -24.61 -22.04 22.94
CA ALA A 192 -24.30 -20.72 22.38
C ALA A 192 -22.82 -20.62 21.94
N THR A 193 -21.92 -21.25 22.68
CA THR A 193 -20.50 -21.36 22.35
C THR A 193 -20.27 -22.33 21.20
N LYS A 194 -20.98 -23.47 21.16
CA LYS A 194 -21.01 -24.34 19.98
C LYS A 194 -21.46 -23.56 18.74
N ARG A 195 -22.57 -22.80 18.83
CA ARG A 195 -23.10 -22.01 17.71
C ARG A 195 -22.13 -20.94 17.21
N ARG A 196 -21.41 -20.24 18.10
CA ARG A 196 -20.37 -19.27 17.71
C ARG A 196 -19.24 -19.92 16.90
N TRP A 197 -18.76 -21.08 17.35
CA TRP A 197 -17.72 -21.84 16.62
C TRP A 197 -18.23 -22.40 15.29
N LEU A 198 -19.47 -22.90 15.24
CA LEU A 198 -20.10 -23.38 13.99
C LEU A 198 -20.23 -22.24 12.96
N VAL A 199 -20.69 -21.06 13.36
CA VAL A 199 -20.79 -19.89 12.46
C VAL A 199 -19.40 -19.48 11.96
N ALA A 200 -18.44 -19.26 12.85
CA ALA A 200 -17.09 -18.84 12.45
C ALA A 200 -16.36 -19.86 11.56
N LEU A 201 -16.54 -21.16 11.80
CA LEU A 201 -15.99 -22.21 10.93
C LEU A 201 -16.72 -22.25 9.58
N SER A 202 -18.05 -22.08 9.55
CA SER A 202 -18.82 -22.03 8.29
C SER A 202 -18.44 -20.81 7.45
N ASP A 203 -18.37 -19.62 8.05
CA ASP A 203 -17.94 -18.38 7.42
C ASP A 203 -16.52 -18.53 6.82
N CYS A 204 -15.60 -19.15 7.56
CA CYS A 204 -14.25 -19.43 7.06
C CYS A 204 -14.27 -20.38 5.84
N ILE A 205 -15.08 -21.44 5.88
CA ILE A 205 -15.16 -22.41 4.78
C ILE A 205 -15.83 -21.78 3.55
N ASP A 206 -16.89 -20.99 3.73
CA ASP A 206 -17.56 -20.29 2.64
C ASP A 206 -16.64 -19.23 1.99
N ILE A 207 -15.83 -18.50 2.77
CA ILE A 207 -14.74 -17.65 2.26
C ILE A 207 -13.75 -18.48 1.44
N LEU A 208 -13.26 -19.60 1.96
CA LEU A 208 -12.26 -20.42 1.26
C LEU A 208 -12.81 -21.04 -0.02
N VAL A 209 -14.08 -21.43 -0.04
CA VAL A 209 -14.79 -21.89 -1.25
C VAL A 209 -14.96 -20.75 -2.26
N TRP A 210 -15.22 -19.52 -1.82
CA TRP A 210 -15.24 -18.35 -2.69
C TRP A 210 -13.86 -18.01 -3.25
N LEU A 211 -12.82 -18.03 -2.41
CA LEU A 211 -11.43 -17.78 -2.80
C LEU A 211 -10.85 -18.85 -3.74
N ARG A 212 -11.34 -20.10 -3.70
CA ARG A 212 -10.85 -21.18 -4.59
C ARG A 212 -11.03 -20.90 -6.08
N HIS A 213 -11.89 -19.94 -6.43
CA HIS A 213 -12.15 -19.52 -7.80
C HIS A 213 -11.24 -18.38 -8.28
N TYR A 214 -10.48 -17.74 -7.38
CA TYR A 214 -9.52 -16.72 -7.78
C TYR A 214 -8.11 -17.30 -7.86
N LYS A 215 -7.44 -16.95 -8.95
CA LYS A 215 -6.09 -17.38 -9.27
C LYS A 215 -5.16 -16.20 -9.33
N LEU A 216 -4.19 -16.18 -8.43
CA LEU A 216 -3.10 -15.21 -8.46
C LEU A 216 -2.22 -15.48 -9.69
N GLY A 217 -1.92 -14.42 -10.44
CA GLY A 217 -1.02 -14.41 -11.58
C GLY A 217 0.33 -13.77 -11.22
N ALA A 218 0.95 -13.14 -12.21
CA ALA A 218 2.18 -12.38 -12.02
C ALA A 218 1.95 -11.13 -11.14
N VAL A 219 3.03 -10.62 -10.55
CA VAL A 219 3.10 -9.23 -10.08
C VAL A 219 2.90 -8.29 -11.28
N LEU A 220 2.34 -7.11 -11.02
CA LEU A 220 2.09 -6.04 -11.99
C LEU A 220 2.86 -4.75 -11.63
N GLY A 221 3.09 -4.53 -10.34
CA GLY A 221 3.86 -3.43 -9.80
C GLY A 221 4.07 -3.60 -8.30
N VAL A 222 5.09 -2.95 -7.75
CA VAL A 222 5.37 -2.92 -6.30
C VAL A 222 5.79 -1.51 -5.92
N GLY A 223 5.32 -1.02 -4.79
CA GLY A 223 5.68 0.29 -4.25
C GLY A 223 5.56 0.33 -2.73
N GLY A 224 5.80 1.49 -2.13
CA GLY A 224 5.83 1.65 -0.67
C GLY A 224 4.55 1.22 0.07
N ASN A 225 3.40 1.23 -0.61
CA ASN A 225 2.11 0.80 -0.05
C ASN A 225 1.89 -0.73 -0.11
N GLY A 226 2.65 -1.48 -0.91
CA GLY A 226 2.50 -2.93 -1.05
C GLY A 226 2.70 -3.47 -2.48
N VAL A 227 2.22 -4.69 -2.70
CA VAL A 227 2.36 -5.45 -3.96
C VAL A 227 1.04 -5.39 -4.74
N VAL A 228 1.10 -5.17 -6.05
CA VAL A 228 -0.05 -5.33 -6.95
C VAL A 228 0.16 -6.56 -7.84
N GLN A 229 -0.80 -7.48 -7.85
CA GLN A 229 -0.73 -8.72 -8.65
C GLN A 229 -1.95 -8.86 -9.57
N LYS A 230 -1.82 -9.61 -10.67
CA LYS A 230 -2.96 -10.07 -11.46
C LYS A 230 -3.79 -11.05 -10.63
N LEU A 231 -5.10 -10.92 -10.69
CA LEU A 231 -6.06 -11.89 -10.16
C LEU A 231 -7.05 -12.28 -11.27
N GLU A 232 -7.25 -13.57 -11.48
CA GLU A 232 -8.17 -14.10 -12.50
C GLU A 232 -9.31 -14.87 -11.82
N ASP A 233 -10.56 -14.57 -12.18
CA ASP A 233 -11.73 -15.28 -11.66
C ASP A 233 -12.11 -16.43 -12.61
N GLU A 234 -11.79 -17.67 -12.23
CA GLU A 234 -11.99 -18.86 -13.07
C GLU A 234 -13.48 -19.21 -13.29
N ARG A 235 -14.43 -18.45 -12.74
CA ARG A 235 -15.87 -18.63 -12.98
C ARG A 235 -16.37 -17.98 -14.26
N ASP A 236 -15.80 -16.83 -14.64
CA ASP A 236 -16.21 -16.05 -15.81
C ASP A 236 -15.04 -15.55 -16.68
N GLY A 237 -13.79 -15.73 -16.23
CA GLY A 237 -12.57 -15.31 -16.91
C GLY A 237 -12.19 -13.85 -16.68
N THR A 238 -12.89 -13.12 -15.80
CA THR A 238 -12.60 -11.71 -15.55
C THR A 238 -11.24 -11.54 -14.86
N VAL A 239 -10.46 -10.59 -15.38
CA VAL A 239 -9.16 -10.21 -14.83
C VAL A 239 -9.30 -8.94 -14.00
N TYR A 240 -8.72 -8.98 -12.81
CA TYR A 240 -8.65 -7.90 -11.82
C TYR A 240 -7.19 -7.65 -11.45
N ALA A 241 -6.91 -6.49 -10.85
CA ALA A 241 -5.70 -6.27 -10.07
C ALA A 241 -6.01 -6.48 -8.58
N VAL A 242 -5.08 -7.03 -7.79
CA VAL A 242 -5.17 -7.09 -6.33
C VAL A 242 -3.99 -6.38 -5.68
N LYS A 243 -4.25 -5.29 -4.95
CA LYS A 243 -3.28 -4.58 -4.10
C LYS A 243 -3.25 -5.27 -2.73
N VAL A 244 -2.09 -5.75 -2.31
CA VAL A 244 -1.88 -6.46 -1.04
C VAL A 244 -1.16 -5.53 -0.07
N LEU A 245 -1.90 -5.05 0.92
CA LEU A 245 -1.45 -4.18 2.01
C LEU A 245 -1.08 -5.03 3.22
N ASP A 246 0.10 -4.83 3.81
CA ASP A 246 0.47 -5.45 5.08
C ASP A 246 0.26 -4.45 6.24
N VAL A 247 -0.81 -4.66 7.00
CA VAL A 247 -1.22 -3.85 8.15
C VAL A 247 -0.13 -3.75 9.21
N ALA A 248 0.79 -4.72 9.31
CA ALA A 248 1.93 -4.64 10.23
C ALA A 248 2.99 -3.61 9.82
N LYS A 249 3.04 -3.23 8.54
CA LYS A 249 3.96 -2.20 8.01
C LYS A 249 3.41 -0.77 8.14
N PHE A 250 2.10 -0.61 8.36
CA PHE A 250 1.49 0.70 8.62
C PHE A 250 1.61 1.07 10.11
N ARG A 251 2.07 2.30 10.39
CA ARG A 251 2.16 2.84 11.76
C ARG A 251 0.82 2.83 12.50
N ASN A 252 -0.28 2.91 11.76
CA ASN A 252 -1.63 2.79 12.30
C ASN A 252 -2.54 2.06 11.30
N ARG A 253 -3.18 0.99 11.77
CA ARG A 253 -4.18 0.20 11.03
C ARG A 253 -5.35 1.05 10.49
N GLU A 254 -5.66 2.17 11.14
CA GLU A 254 -6.69 3.12 10.69
C GLU A 254 -6.42 3.69 9.29
N GLN A 255 -5.16 3.79 8.85
CA GLN A 255 -4.81 4.24 7.50
C GLN A 255 -5.33 3.28 6.42
N VAL A 256 -5.13 1.98 6.60
CA VAL A 256 -5.63 0.92 5.70
C VAL A 256 -7.17 0.88 5.71
N VAL A 257 -7.80 1.16 6.86
CA VAL A 257 -9.26 1.26 6.95
C VAL A 257 -9.77 2.48 6.18
N ALA A 258 -9.11 3.64 6.32
CA ALA A 258 -9.48 4.87 5.61
C ALA A 258 -9.37 4.74 4.09
N GLU A 259 -8.29 4.13 3.55
CA GLU A 259 -8.16 3.84 2.11
C GLU A 259 -9.38 3.05 1.60
N VAL A 260 -9.74 1.97 2.30
CA VAL A 260 -10.87 1.10 1.91
C VAL A 260 -12.22 1.81 2.07
N GLU A 261 -12.42 2.63 3.10
CA GLU A 261 -13.64 3.41 3.28
C GLU A 261 -13.80 4.49 2.19
N ILE A 262 -12.71 5.13 1.76
CA ILE A 262 -12.70 6.11 0.66
C ILE A 262 -12.96 5.42 -0.69
N LEU A 263 -12.26 4.32 -1.00
CA LEU A 263 -12.50 3.52 -2.22
C LEU A 263 -13.94 2.99 -2.28
N ARG A 264 -14.50 2.59 -1.12
CA ARG A 264 -15.91 2.22 -0.99
C ARG A 264 -16.84 3.40 -1.23
N ASN A 265 -16.55 4.58 -0.68
CA ASN A 265 -17.34 5.79 -0.90
C ASN A 265 -17.38 6.14 -2.41
N ILE A 266 -16.21 6.19 -3.05
CA ILE A 266 -16.04 6.40 -4.49
C ILE A 266 -16.87 5.40 -5.29
N THR A 267 -16.66 4.10 -5.07
CA THR A 267 -17.30 3.03 -5.87
C THR A 267 -18.83 3.01 -5.76
N ASN A 268 -19.40 3.38 -4.61
CA ASN A 268 -20.87 3.37 -4.42
C ASN A 268 -21.53 4.69 -4.86
N ASN A 269 -20.90 5.83 -4.60
CA ASN A 269 -21.54 7.15 -4.71
C ASN A 269 -21.06 7.95 -5.93
N ILE A 270 -19.84 7.74 -6.41
CA ILE A 270 -19.20 8.57 -7.45
C ILE A 270 -19.12 7.79 -8.78
N LYS A 271 -19.95 8.20 -9.75
CA LYS A 271 -20.00 7.57 -11.09
C LYS A 271 -19.16 8.35 -12.10
N HIS A 272 -17.84 8.24 -12.00
CA HIS A 272 -16.90 8.85 -12.93
C HIS A 272 -16.21 7.80 -13.84
N PRO A 273 -15.94 8.08 -15.13
CA PRO A 273 -15.24 7.14 -16.01
C PRO A 273 -13.74 6.99 -15.70
N ASN A 274 -13.12 8.02 -15.12
CA ASN A 274 -11.67 8.10 -14.87
C ASN A 274 -11.26 7.84 -13.39
N LEU A 275 -12.13 7.24 -12.57
CA LEU A 275 -11.79 6.79 -11.21
C LEU A 275 -11.77 5.26 -11.14
N ILE A 276 -10.78 4.68 -10.47
CA ILE A 276 -10.69 3.23 -10.20
C ILE A 276 -11.85 2.76 -9.32
N LYS A 277 -12.33 1.52 -9.54
CA LYS A 277 -13.36 0.87 -8.72
C LYS A 277 -12.84 -0.38 -8.04
N ILE A 278 -13.24 -0.55 -6.78
CA ILE A 278 -13.05 -1.82 -6.07
C ILE A 278 -14.17 -2.81 -6.43
N HIS A 279 -13.78 -4.04 -6.73
CA HIS A 279 -14.70 -5.17 -6.88
C HIS A 279 -15.03 -5.76 -5.50
N LYS A 280 -14.00 -6.07 -4.72
CA LYS A 280 -14.08 -6.61 -3.36
C LYS A 280 -12.82 -6.27 -2.56
N VAL A 281 -12.95 -6.26 -1.23
CA VAL A 281 -11.84 -6.23 -0.29
C VAL A 281 -11.91 -7.49 0.58
N TYR A 282 -10.77 -8.16 0.77
CA TYR A 282 -10.64 -9.30 1.67
C TYR A 282 -9.61 -8.98 2.77
N GLU A 283 -9.92 -9.25 4.03
CA GLU A 283 -8.99 -9.11 5.17
C GLU A 283 -8.71 -10.47 5.82
N GLU A 284 -7.43 -10.80 6.02
CA GLU A 284 -6.98 -11.98 6.77
C GLU A 284 -5.72 -11.69 7.61
N HIS A 285 -5.76 -12.01 8.91
CA HIS A 285 -4.71 -11.70 9.89
C HIS A 285 -4.28 -10.21 9.83
N GLN A 286 -3.12 -9.93 9.23
CA GLN A 286 -2.56 -8.59 9.01
C GLN A 286 -2.48 -8.20 7.53
N LYS A 287 -3.04 -8.98 6.59
CA LYS A 287 -3.02 -8.64 5.16
C LYS A 287 -4.41 -8.26 4.66
N VAL A 288 -4.50 -7.12 3.97
CA VAL A 288 -5.70 -6.60 3.32
C VAL A 288 -5.48 -6.64 1.81
N TYR A 289 -6.42 -7.27 1.11
CA TYR A 289 -6.40 -7.55 -0.32
C TYR A 289 -7.48 -6.72 -0.99
N ILE A 290 -7.11 -5.63 -1.66
CA ILE A 290 -8.03 -4.75 -2.40
C ILE A 290 -8.08 -5.23 -3.85
N ILE A 291 -9.17 -5.89 -4.24
CA ILE A 291 -9.42 -6.37 -5.60
C ILE A 291 -10.15 -5.26 -6.38
N GLN A 292 -9.56 -4.80 -7.48
CA GLN A 292 -9.99 -3.65 -8.27
C GLN A 292 -9.94 -3.91 -9.78
N GLU A 293 -10.50 -3.02 -10.59
CA GLU A 293 -10.48 -3.16 -12.06
C GLU A 293 -9.03 -3.21 -12.61
N MET A 294 -8.80 -4.05 -13.63
CA MET A 294 -7.49 -4.24 -14.25
C MET A 294 -7.19 -3.10 -15.23
N CYS A 295 -6.08 -2.39 -15.01
CA CYS A 295 -5.51 -1.45 -15.99
C CYS A 295 -4.41 -2.17 -16.78
N THR A 296 -4.46 -2.19 -18.12
CA THR A 296 -3.38 -2.79 -18.94
C THR A 296 -2.57 -1.78 -19.76
N GLY A 297 -2.99 -0.51 -19.83
CA GLY A 297 -2.34 0.49 -20.68
C GLY A 297 -1.03 1.10 -20.14
N GLY A 298 -0.58 0.70 -18.95
CA GLY A 298 0.63 1.21 -18.31
C GLY A 298 0.47 2.56 -17.59
N GLU A 299 1.57 3.09 -17.06
CA GLU A 299 1.63 4.40 -16.42
C GLU A 299 1.56 5.55 -17.45
N LEU A 300 1.12 6.73 -17.01
CA LEU A 300 0.91 7.92 -17.84
C LEU A 300 2.07 8.21 -18.81
N TYR A 301 3.31 8.28 -18.32
CA TYR A 301 4.47 8.66 -19.14
C TYR A 301 5.01 7.50 -20.00
N ASP A 302 4.84 6.24 -19.57
CA ASP A 302 5.18 5.09 -20.42
C ASP A 302 4.39 5.14 -21.71
N ARG A 303 3.06 5.34 -21.58
CA ARG A 303 2.13 5.34 -22.70
C ARG A 303 2.41 6.47 -23.68
N ILE A 304 2.86 7.63 -23.19
CA ILE A 304 3.26 8.76 -24.03
C ILE A 304 4.56 8.43 -24.78
N VAL A 305 5.61 7.98 -24.08
CA VAL A 305 6.89 7.62 -24.70
C VAL A 305 6.71 6.53 -25.77
N GLN A 306 5.87 5.52 -25.50
CA GLN A 306 5.53 4.45 -26.45
C GLN A 306 4.80 4.93 -27.72
N ARG A 307 4.02 6.03 -27.66
CA ARG A 307 3.33 6.57 -28.85
C ARG A 307 4.30 7.21 -29.84
N GLY A 308 5.44 7.73 -29.38
CA GLY A 308 6.45 8.42 -30.19
C GLY A 308 6.04 9.79 -30.75
N LYS A 309 4.75 9.98 -31.04
CA LYS A 309 4.09 11.27 -31.32
C LYS A 309 3.20 11.66 -30.16
N TYR A 310 3.21 12.95 -29.84
CA TYR A 310 2.46 13.53 -28.72
C TYR A 310 2.32 15.04 -28.93
N SER A 311 1.17 15.63 -28.58
CA SER A 311 0.82 17.03 -28.86
C SER A 311 0.33 17.78 -27.61
N GLU A 312 0.22 19.12 -27.69
CA GLU A 312 -0.55 19.88 -26.69
C GLU A 312 -2.03 19.43 -26.63
N THR A 313 -2.57 18.93 -27.75
CA THR A 313 -3.94 18.37 -27.80
C THR A 313 -4.06 17.10 -26.95
N ASP A 314 -3.11 16.15 -27.06
CA ASP A 314 -3.09 14.94 -26.23
C ASP A 314 -2.95 15.31 -24.74
N ALA A 315 -2.09 16.28 -24.43
CA ALA A 315 -1.89 16.77 -23.07
C ALA A 315 -3.16 17.41 -22.49
N ALA A 316 -3.88 18.22 -23.27
CA ALA A 316 -5.16 18.80 -22.88
C ALA A 316 -6.23 17.72 -22.62
N ASP A 317 -6.33 16.69 -23.48
CA ASP A 317 -7.31 15.62 -23.31
C ASP A 317 -6.98 14.64 -22.16
N ILE A 318 -5.71 14.50 -21.79
CA ILE A 318 -5.28 13.83 -20.54
C ILE A 318 -5.64 14.68 -19.32
N MET A 319 -5.28 15.97 -19.30
CA MET A 319 -5.55 16.86 -18.18
C MET A 319 -7.05 17.03 -17.94
N ARG A 320 -7.85 17.18 -19.00
CA ARG A 320 -9.32 17.26 -18.92
C ARG A 320 -9.92 16.04 -18.20
N GLN A 321 -9.38 14.84 -18.42
CA GLN A 321 -9.82 13.62 -17.72
C GLN A 321 -9.38 13.60 -16.25
N LEU A 322 -8.13 14.00 -15.95
CA LEU A 322 -7.58 14.04 -14.60
C LEU A 322 -8.32 15.05 -13.72
N VAL A 323 -8.50 16.27 -14.23
CA VAL A 323 -9.17 17.38 -13.55
C VAL A 323 -10.66 17.09 -13.38
N SER A 324 -11.31 16.42 -14.34
CA SER A 324 -12.70 15.94 -14.18
C SER A 324 -12.83 14.85 -13.10
N ALA A 325 -11.82 13.97 -12.96
CA ALA A 325 -11.78 12.97 -11.89
C ALA A 325 -11.62 13.64 -10.52
N LEU A 326 -10.73 14.64 -10.42
CA LEU A 326 -10.53 15.46 -9.22
C LEU A 326 -11.80 16.24 -8.84
N GLN A 327 -12.44 16.94 -9.79
CA GLN A 327 -13.72 17.63 -9.55
C GLN A 327 -14.78 16.68 -8.99
N ALA A 328 -14.86 15.46 -9.52
CA ALA A 328 -15.80 14.44 -9.02
C ALA A 328 -15.49 13.97 -7.58
N LEU A 329 -14.23 13.98 -7.16
CA LEU A 329 -13.80 13.69 -5.78
C LEU A 329 -14.06 14.89 -4.85
N HIS A 330 -13.66 16.10 -5.26
CA HIS A 330 -13.85 17.36 -4.53
C HIS A 330 -15.34 17.64 -4.26
N ALA A 331 -16.22 17.44 -5.25
CA ALA A 331 -17.67 17.53 -5.09
C ALA A 331 -18.28 16.53 -4.06
N HIS A 332 -17.53 15.51 -3.65
CA HIS A 332 -17.89 14.56 -2.59
C HIS A 332 -17.06 14.74 -1.31
N ASN A 333 -16.32 15.85 -1.19
CA ASN A 333 -15.40 16.17 -0.10
C ASN A 333 -14.26 15.15 0.04
N ILE A 334 -13.69 14.64 -1.06
CA ILE A 334 -12.53 13.73 -1.07
C ILE A 334 -11.34 14.45 -1.70
N LEU A 335 -10.22 14.53 -0.97
CA LEU A 335 -8.91 14.92 -1.52
C LEU A 335 -8.09 13.67 -1.83
N HIS A 336 -7.25 13.72 -2.87
CA HIS A 336 -6.39 12.60 -3.25
C HIS A 336 -5.00 12.67 -2.61
N LEU A 337 -4.41 13.86 -2.55
CA LEU A 337 -3.15 14.21 -1.86
C LEU A 337 -1.87 13.48 -2.35
N ASP A 338 -1.95 12.77 -3.48
CA ASP A 338 -0.80 12.08 -4.09
C ASP A 338 -1.00 11.94 -5.61
N ILE A 339 -1.33 13.05 -6.28
CA ILE A 339 -1.47 13.08 -7.74
C ILE A 339 -0.07 13.05 -8.37
N LYS A 340 0.27 11.92 -8.97
CA LYS A 340 1.59 11.61 -9.55
C LYS A 340 1.47 10.58 -10.69
N PRO A 341 2.53 10.38 -11.52
CA PRO A 341 2.46 9.53 -12.70
C PRO A 341 2.16 8.05 -12.41
N GLU A 342 2.68 7.53 -11.29
CA GLU A 342 2.42 6.16 -10.80
C GLU A 342 0.92 5.90 -10.63
N ASN A 343 0.19 6.92 -10.17
CA ASN A 343 -1.20 6.83 -9.75
C ASN A 343 -2.18 7.11 -10.91
N ILE A 344 -1.66 7.46 -12.10
CA ILE A 344 -2.45 7.73 -13.31
C ILE A 344 -2.15 6.64 -14.35
N LEU A 345 -3.04 5.66 -14.47
CA LEU A 345 -2.88 4.50 -15.35
C LEU A 345 -3.79 4.59 -16.56
N PHE A 346 -3.38 4.05 -17.71
CA PHE A 346 -4.27 3.86 -18.85
C PHE A 346 -5.09 2.56 -18.70
N SER A 347 -6.39 2.65 -18.97
CA SER A 347 -7.34 1.54 -18.74
C SER A 347 -7.00 0.30 -19.59
N SER A 348 -6.66 0.52 -20.85
CA SER A 348 -6.27 -0.52 -21.81
C SER A 348 -5.12 -0.07 -22.72
N GLU A 349 -4.62 -0.98 -23.56
CA GLU A 349 -3.61 -0.73 -24.59
C GLU A 349 -4.20 -0.07 -25.87
N ASP A 350 -5.45 0.38 -25.86
CA ASP A 350 -6.12 0.95 -27.04
C ASP A 350 -5.65 2.40 -27.34
N PRO A 351 -5.69 2.88 -28.61
CA PRO A 351 -5.28 4.24 -28.97
C PRO A 351 -6.15 5.34 -28.35
N ASP A 352 -7.43 5.06 -28.09
CA ASP A 352 -8.42 5.94 -27.44
C ASP A 352 -8.63 5.61 -25.94
N SER A 353 -7.75 4.78 -25.37
CA SER A 353 -7.77 4.37 -23.96
C SER A 353 -7.82 5.59 -23.02
N LYS A 354 -8.83 5.58 -22.14
CA LYS A 354 -9.01 6.55 -21.06
C LYS A 354 -7.94 6.38 -19.96
N ILE A 355 -7.65 7.44 -19.22
CA ILE A 355 -6.93 7.31 -17.95
C ILE A 355 -7.86 6.87 -16.80
N LEU A 356 -7.27 6.27 -15.76
CA LEU A 356 -7.87 5.94 -14.48
C LEU A 356 -6.95 6.47 -13.38
N LEU A 357 -7.54 7.20 -12.44
CA LEU A 357 -6.86 7.69 -11.24
C LEU A 357 -6.98 6.65 -10.11
N THR A 358 -5.86 6.36 -9.44
CA THR A 358 -5.62 5.16 -8.63
C THR A 358 -4.80 5.44 -7.36
N ASP A 359 -4.71 4.46 -6.46
CA ASP A 359 -4.08 4.51 -5.13
C ASP A 359 -4.54 5.66 -4.21
N PHE A 360 -5.57 5.35 -3.41
CA PHE A 360 -6.18 6.29 -2.47
C PHE A 360 -5.58 6.17 -1.05
N GLY A 361 -4.40 5.57 -0.90
CA GLY A 361 -3.74 5.33 0.40
C GLY A 361 -3.40 6.59 1.21
N LEU A 362 -3.35 7.76 0.56
CA LEU A 362 -3.15 9.07 1.21
C LEU A 362 -4.39 9.99 1.13
N ALA A 363 -5.49 9.52 0.54
CA ALA A 363 -6.70 10.30 0.37
C ALA A 363 -7.39 10.64 1.70
N ARG A 364 -8.13 11.75 1.76
CA ARG A 364 -8.82 12.21 2.99
C ARG A 364 -10.21 12.79 2.70
N MET A 365 -11.13 12.61 3.66
CA MET A 365 -12.45 13.25 3.64
C MET A 365 -12.38 14.66 4.26
N ILE A 366 -12.81 15.72 3.55
CA ILE A 366 -12.93 17.10 4.05
C ILE A 366 -14.20 17.31 4.89
N ASN A 367 -14.53 16.34 5.75
CA ASN A 367 -15.69 16.41 6.61
C ASN A 367 -15.37 17.32 7.80
N GLY A 368 -16.02 18.50 7.92
CA GLY A 368 -15.76 19.54 8.94
C GLY A 368 -15.98 19.18 10.44
N LYS A 369 -15.91 17.89 10.79
CA LYS A 369 -15.75 17.33 12.14
C LYS A 369 -14.43 16.59 12.35
N GLN A 370 -13.68 16.33 11.27
CA GLN A 370 -12.28 15.88 11.31
C GLN A 370 -11.43 17.07 10.88
N ASN A 371 -10.80 17.73 11.85
CA ASN A 371 -9.88 18.82 11.56
C ASN A 371 -8.61 18.23 10.93
N PRO A 372 -8.09 18.71 9.80
CA PRO A 372 -6.87 18.18 9.19
C PRO A 372 -5.65 18.16 10.14
N LEU A 373 -5.69 19.04 11.16
CA LEU A 373 -4.68 19.21 12.21
C LEU A 373 -4.63 18.05 13.24
N ASP A 374 -5.71 17.27 13.41
CA ASP A 374 -5.81 16.26 14.47
C ASP A 374 -5.24 14.88 14.06
N GLN A 375 -5.09 14.60 12.76
CA GLN A 375 -4.60 13.31 12.24
C GLN A 375 -3.10 13.33 11.89
N GLY A 376 -2.29 13.74 12.87
CA GLY A 376 -0.83 13.62 12.85
C GLY A 376 -0.10 14.71 12.04
N LYS A 377 0.98 15.25 12.63
CA LYS A 377 1.92 16.16 11.97
C LYS A 377 2.86 15.38 11.04
N THR A 378 2.30 14.83 9.98
CA THR A 378 3.05 14.08 8.96
C THR A 378 2.60 14.55 7.59
N MET A 379 3.54 15.17 6.87
CA MET A 379 3.42 15.56 5.47
C MET A 379 3.04 14.34 4.62
N ALA A 380 2.06 14.51 3.73
CA ALA A 380 1.55 13.45 2.86
C ALA A 380 1.61 13.88 1.39
N GLY A 381 2.04 12.94 0.54
CA GLY A 381 2.24 13.10 -0.89
C GLY A 381 3.72 12.90 -1.29
N THR A 382 3.97 12.87 -2.58
CA THR A 382 5.31 12.62 -3.15
C THR A 382 6.08 13.94 -3.39
N ILE A 383 7.36 13.99 -2.97
CA ILE A 383 8.21 15.19 -3.14
C ILE A 383 8.34 15.53 -4.63
N GLY A 384 8.28 16.82 -4.96
CA GLY A 384 8.17 17.31 -6.35
C GLY A 384 6.73 17.61 -6.79
N TYR A 385 5.75 16.87 -6.27
CA TYR A 385 4.33 17.03 -6.61
C TYR A 385 3.52 17.76 -5.51
N MET A 386 3.89 17.58 -4.24
CA MET A 386 3.20 18.23 -3.11
C MET A 386 3.13 19.75 -3.20
N ALA A 387 2.00 20.32 -2.79
CA ALA A 387 1.76 21.75 -2.77
C ALA A 387 2.50 22.50 -1.64
N PRO A 388 2.83 23.80 -1.82
CA PRO A 388 3.59 24.59 -0.84
C PRO A 388 2.95 24.65 0.55
N GLU A 389 1.62 24.71 0.63
CA GLU A 389 0.87 24.76 1.88
C GLU A 389 0.90 23.42 2.65
N VAL A 390 1.00 22.29 1.94
CA VAL A 390 1.13 20.96 2.54
C VAL A 390 2.49 20.84 3.22
N ILE A 391 3.56 21.21 2.50
CA ILE A 391 4.93 21.19 2.99
C ILE A 391 5.12 22.15 4.17
N SER A 392 4.69 23.42 4.02
CA SER A 392 4.98 24.46 5.00
C SER A 392 4.06 24.47 6.22
N SER A 393 2.80 24.04 6.07
CA SER A 393 1.76 24.22 7.10
C SER A 393 0.88 23.00 7.36
N HIS A 394 1.08 21.89 6.63
CA HIS A 394 0.26 20.67 6.71
C HIS A 394 -1.25 20.95 6.44
N VAL A 395 -1.54 21.99 5.65
CA VAL A 395 -2.90 22.33 5.22
C VAL A 395 -3.22 21.54 3.95
N TYR A 396 -4.20 20.64 4.06
CA TYR A 396 -4.73 19.86 2.95
C TYR A 396 -5.99 20.54 2.41
N SER A 397 -6.05 20.77 1.09
CA SER A 397 -7.17 21.45 0.41
C SER A 397 -7.31 20.98 -1.04
N GLU A 398 -8.43 21.30 -1.69
CA GLU A 398 -8.70 20.96 -3.11
C GLU A 398 -7.64 21.59 -4.03
N ALA A 399 -7.18 22.79 -3.69
CA ALA A 399 -6.09 23.48 -4.38
C ALA A 399 -4.75 22.72 -4.35
N ALA A 400 -4.52 21.83 -3.37
CA ALA A 400 -3.30 21.02 -3.31
C ALA A 400 -3.30 19.92 -4.39
N ASP A 401 -4.45 19.32 -4.67
CA ASP A 401 -4.62 18.40 -5.79
C ASP A 401 -4.47 19.15 -7.13
N VAL A 402 -4.98 20.39 -7.23
CA VAL A 402 -4.78 21.26 -8.42
C VAL A 402 -3.31 21.57 -8.66
N PHE A 403 -2.54 21.92 -7.63
CA PHE A 403 -1.10 22.16 -7.75
C PHE A 403 -0.36 20.91 -8.25
N SER A 404 -0.67 19.76 -7.65
CA SER A 404 -0.09 18.47 -8.04
C SER A 404 -0.42 18.11 -9.50
N ALA A 405 -1.65 18.39 -9.95
CA ALA A 405 -2.05 18.29 -11.35
C ALA A 405 -1.33 19.31 -12.27
N GLY A 406 -1.01 20.50 -11.77
CA GLY A 406 -0.17 21.49 -12.46
C GLY A 406 1.26 21.01 -12.68
N VAL A 407 1.83 20.26 -11.72
CA VAL A 407 3.14 19.60 -11.86
C VAL A 407 3.09 18.54 -12.97
N ILE A 408 2.03 17.72 -13.03
CA ILE A 408 1.79 16.80 -14.14
C ILE A 408 1.76 17.56 -15.48
N LEU A 409 0.94 18.61 -15.60
CA LEU A 409 0.85 19.38 -16.85
C LEU A 409 2.20 19.99 -17.27
N PHE A 410 3.00 20.53 -16.35
CA PHE A 410 4.34 21.02 -16.66
C PHE A 410 5.21 19.93 -17.30
N ILE A 411 5.25 18.74 -16.69
CA ILE A 411 6.03 17.60 -17.22
C ILE A 411 5.48 17.12 -18.57
N LEU A 412 4.15 17.12 -18.76
CA LEU A 412 3.50 16.78 -20.03
C LEU A 412 3.80 17.78 -21.17
N LEU A 413 4.33 18.98 -20.90
CA LEU A 413 4.62 19.98 -21.94
C LEU A 413 6.12 20.05 -22.33
N VAL A 414 7.03 19.73 -21.41
CA VAL A 414 8.49 19.85 -21.64
C VAL A 414 9.35 18.67 -21.19
N GLY A 415 8.77 17.66 -20.53
CA GLY A 415 9.44 16.39 -20.23
C GLY A 415 10.37 16.38 -19.02
N TYR A 416 10.32 17.40 -18.16
CA TYR A 416 11.08 17.48 -16.91
C TYR A 416 10.24 18.19 -15.82
N PRO A 417 10.50 17.98 -14.52
CA PRO A 417 9.71 18.57 -13.45
C PRO A 417 9.98 20.08 -13.26
N PRO A 418 8.98 20.87 -12.81
CA PRO A 418 9.16 22.29 -12.53
C PRO A 418 10.16 22.57 -11.40
N PHE A 419 10.22 21.67 -10.41
CA PHE A 419 11.08 21.78 -9.23
C PHE A 419 12.06 20.60 -9.21
N PHE A 420 13.35 20.88 -9.31
CA PHE A 420 14.44 19.91 -9.26
C PHE A 420 15.64 20.49 -8.50
N GLY A 421 16.53 19.65 -8.01
CA GLY A 421 17.72 20.04 -7.25
C GLY A 421 18.55 18.82 -6.84
N ASP A 422 19.73 19.07 -6.29
CA ASP A 422 20.67 18.02 -5.87
C ASP A 422 20.29 17.38 -4.51
N SER A 423 19.26 17.92 -3.85
CA SER A 423 18.69 17.36 -2.61
C SER A 423 17.18 17.63 -2.49
N GLU A 424 16.49 16.78 -1.73
CA GLU A 424 15.09 16.97 -1.37
C GLU A 424 14.84 18.32 -0.71
N VAL A 425 15.77 18.80 0.12
CA VAL A 425 15.69 20.10 0.81
C VAL A 425 15.70 21.25 -0.20
N GLU A 426 16.51 21.17 -1.26
CA GLU A 426 16.50 22.16 -2.34
C GLU A 426 15.18 22.13 -3.12
N VAL A 427 14.66 20.95 -3.45
CA VAL A 427 13.37 20.77 -4.14
C VAL A 427 12.23 21.36 -3.29
N LEU A 428 12.17 21.05 -2.00
CA LEU A 428 11.17 21.59 -1.07
C LEU A 428 11.29 23.12 -0.93
N LEU A 429 12.51 23.68 -0.92
CA LEU A 429 12.74 25.13 -0.91
C LEU A 429 12.28 25.81 -2.21
N LYS A 430 12.44 25.17 -3.37
CA LYS A 430 11.94 25.69 -4.65
C LYS A 430 10.41 25.65 -4.73
N ILE A 431 9.80 24.53 -4.33
CA ILE A 431 8.32 24.42 -4.22
C ILE A 431 7.78 25.52 -3.30
N ALA A 432 8.34 25.66 -2.09
CA ALA A 432 7.91 26.65 -1.09
C ALA A 432 8.06 28.12 -1.54
N ARG A 433 8.76 28.39 -2.65
CA ARG A 433 8.95 29.71 -3.25
C ARG A 433 8.21 29.90 -4.58
N GLY A 434 7.69 28.83 -5.20
CA GLY A 434 7.23 28.86 -6.59
C GLY A 434 8.38 29.04 -7.59
N ASP A 435 9.60 28.62 -7.23
CA ASP A 435 10.83 28.85 -7.98
C ASP A 435 10.97 27.85 -9.15
N PHE A 436 10.22 28.11 -10.22
CA PHE A 436 10.30 27.44 -11.52
C PHE A 436 10.35 28.48 -12.66
N THR A 437 10.81 28.09 -13.85
CA THR A 437 10.90 29.00 -15.00
C THR A 437 10.49 28.34 -16.32
N PHE A 438 9.91 29.14 -17.21
CA PHE A 438 9.65 28.78 -18.61
C PHE A 438 10.91 29.06 -19.46
N ASP A 439 11.92 28.17 -19.39
CA ASP A 439 13.16 28.33 -20.16
C ASP A 439 12.85 28.52 -21.66
N PRO A 440 13.25 29.64 -22.30
CA PRO A 440 12.91 29.93 -23.69
C PRO A 440 13.40 28.90 -24.71
N ARG A 441 14.39 28.06 -24.37
CA ARG A 441 14.88 26.97 -25.23
C ARG A 441 13.90 25.79 -25.28
N ASP A 442 13.25 25.54 -24.15
CA ASP A 442 12.44 24.34 -23.90
C ASP A 442 10.94 24.62 -23.99
N TRP A 443 10.54 25.88 -23.77
CA TRP A 443 9.17 26.36 -23.83
C TRP A 443 8.85 27.11 -25.13
N ALA A 444 9.74 27.11 -26.13
CA ALA A 444 9.51 27.78 -27.42
C ALA A 444 8.33 27.19 -28.21
N HIS A 445 8.15 25.87 -28.19
CA HIS A 445 7.05 25.21 -28.91
C HIS A 445 5.68 25.39 -28.24
N VAL A 446 5.67 25.52 -26.90
CA VAL A 446 4.45 25.55 -26.07
C VAL A 446 3.66 26.86 -26.26
N SER A 447 2.33 26.76 -26.38
CA SER A 447 1.41 27.90 -26.51
C SER A 447 1.44 28.87 -25.33
N GLY A 448 0.99 30.12 -25.55
CA GLY A 448 0.82 31.10 -24.47
C GLY A 448 -0.26 30.68 -23.46
N SER A 449 -1.34 30.05 -23.93
CA SER A 449 -2.46 29.60 -23.09
C SER A 449 -2.07 28.42 -22.19
N ALA A 450 -1.23 27.48 -22.65
CA ALA A 450 -0.68 26.42 -21.79
C ALA A 450 0.17 26.99 -20.63
N LYS A 451 1.00 28.00 -20.91
CA LYS A 451 1.86 28.67 -19.91
C LYS A 451 1.05 29.42 -18.86
N GLU A 452 -0.02 30.10 -19.26
CA GLU A 452 -0.95 30.77 -18.33
C GLU A 452 -1.55 29.76 -17.35
N LEU A 453 -2.07 28.63 -17.88
CA LEU A 453 -2.69 27.60 -17.06
C LEU A 453 -1.69 26.97 -16.09
N VAL A 454 -0.49 26.60 -16.57
CA VAL A 454 0.59 26.06 -15.71
C VAL A 454 0.96 27.04 -14.60
N ALA A 455 1.12 28.34 -14.92
CA ALA A 455 1.44 29.35 -13.93
C ALA A 455 0.34 29.48 -12.86
N ARG A 456 -0.93 29.47 -13.25
CA ARG A 456 -2.06 29.58 -12.31
C ARG A 456 -2.33 28.32 -11.50
N MET A 457 -2.01 27.13 -12.01
CA MET A 457 -2.06 25.88 -11.25
C MET A 457 -0.89 25.77 -10.26
N LEU A 458 0.29 26.29 -10.61
CA LEU A 458 1.50 26.28 -9.76
C LEU A 458 1.64 27.51 -8.86
N GLU A 459 0.61 28.35 -8.74
CA GLU A 459 0.60 29.52 -7.85
C GLU A 459 0.78 29.09 -6.37
N VAL A 460 1.67 29.77 -5.65
CA VAL A 460 2.03 29.44 -4.27
C VAL A 460 0.91 29.80 -3.30
N ARG A 461 0.20 30.90 -3.54
CA ARG A 461 -0.88 31.38 -2.68
C ARG A 461 -2.18 30.64 -3.01
N VAL A 462 -2.61 29.76 -2.10
CA VAL A 462 -3.83 28.93 -2.20
C VAL A 462 -5.07 29.70 -2.68
N GLN A 463 -5.24 30.94 -2.23
CA GLN A 463 -6.37 31.80 -2.59
C GLN A 463 -6.28 32.50 -3.95
N ASP A 464 -5.10 32.52 -4.57
CA ASP A 464 -4.88 33.09 -5.93
C ASP A 464 -4.70 31.97 -6.97
N ARG A 465 -4.45 30.72 -6.53
CA ARG A 465 -4.39 29.52 -7.37
C ARG A 465 -5.74 29.23 -8.00
N ILE A 466 -5.73 28.85 -9.28
CA ILE A 466 -6.94 28.52 -10.05
C ILE A 466 -7.74 27.37 -9.41
N THR A 467 -9.06 27.47 -9.41
CA THR A 467 -9.96 26.43 -8.91
C THR A 467 -10.15 25.29 -9.93
N ILE A 468 -10.59 24.12 -9.47
CA ILE A 468 -10.79 22.94 -10.33
C ILE A 468 -11.82 23.20 -11.46
N ASP A 469 -12.85 24.00 -11.20
CA ASP A 469 -13.87 24.41 -12.17
C ASP A 469 -13.33 25.40 -13.21
N GLU A 470 -12.47 26.34 -12.79
CA GLU A 470 -11.79 27.25 -13.70
C GLU A 470 -10.78 26.51 -14.60
N VAL A 471 -10.08 25.48 -14.11
CA VAL A 471 -9.22 24.63 -14.96
C VAL A 471 -10.06 23.93 -16.03
N LEU A 472 -11.21 23.36 -15.67
CA LEU A 472 -12.10 22.70 -16.64
C LEU A 472 -12.72 23.64 -17.67
N THR A 473 -12.84 24.92 -17.36
CA THR A 473 -13.38 25.95 -18.27
C THR A 473 -12.30 26.80 -18.96
N HIS A 474 -11.02 26.58 -18.65
CA HIS A 474 -9.91 27.32 -19.25
C HIS A 474 -9.79 27.04 -20.77
N PRO A 475 -9.60 28.06 -21.64
CA PRO A 475 -9.55 27.90 -23.09
C PRO A 475 -8.60 26.83 -23.64
N TRP A 476 -7.49 26.55 -22.97
CA TRP A 476 -6.57 25.46 -23.37
C TRP A 476 -7.16 24.05 -23.14
N ILE A 477 -7.96 23.87 -22.08
CA ILE A 477 -8.63 22.60 -21.75
C ILE A 477 -9.92 22.40 -22.55
N THR A 478 -10.70 23.48 -22.75
CA THR A 478 -11.93 23.45 -23.55
C THR A 478 -11.67 23.49 -25.06
N ARG A 479 -10.47 23.93 -25.47
CA ARG A 479 -10.01 24.10 -26.86
C ARG A 479 -10.89 25.12 -27.63
N ASP A 480 -11.47 26.08 -26.93
CA ASP A 480 -12.51 26.97 -27.46
C ASP A 480 -11.91 28.05 -28.39
N VAL A 481 -12.36 28.08 -29.65
CA VAL A 481 -11.64 28.70 -30.79
C VAL A 481 -11.92 30.21 -30.90
N GLY A 482 -12.00 30.90 -29.76
CA GLY A 482 -12.42 32.30 -29.67
C GLY A 482 -11.39 33.32 -30.16
N ASN A 483 -10.10 32.98 -30.17
CA ASN A 483 -8.99 33.88 -30.54
C ASN A 483 -8.05 33.19 -31.53
N ARG A 484 -7.90 33.74 -32.74
CA ARG A 484 -7.33 33.04 -33.92
C ARG A 484 -5.80 33.11 -34.10
N ASP A 485 -5.07 33.62 -33.12
CA ASP A 485 -3.60 33.77 -33.20
C ASP A 485 -2.80 32.79 -32.32
N ASP A 486 -3.42 32.10 -31.34
CA ASP A 486 -2.69 31.19 -30.42
C ASP A 486 -3.57 30.02 -29.92
N SER A 487 -4.41 29.47 -30.80
CA SER A 487 -5.13 28.22 -30.54
C SER A 487 -4.17 27.03 -30.40
N ALA A 488 -4.57 26.02 -29.61
CA ALA A 488 -3.92 24.71 -29.57
C ALA A 488 -4.21 23.90 -30.84
N GLU A 489 -3.71 24.40 -31.97
CA GLU A 489 -3.47 23.62 -33.19
C GLU A 489 -2.51 22.46 -32.88
N ASP A 490 -2.36 21.53 -33.83
CA ASP A 490 -1.70 20.24 -33.62
C ASP A 490 -0.17 20.36 -33.58
N ARG A 491 0.34 21.06 -32.57
CA ARG A 491 1.77 21.24 -32.27
C ARG A 491 2.34 19.92 -31.74
N ASP A 492 2.85 19.09 -32.65
CA ASP A 492 3.76 17.97 -32.35
C ASP A 492 4.82 18.48 -31.34
N LEU A 493 4.81 17.95 -30.11
CA LEU A 493 5.78 18.29 -29.08
C LEU A 493 7.15 17.75 -29.49
N SER A 494 8.20 18.54 -29.25
CA SER A 494 9.49 18.31 -29.90
C SER A 494 10.12 16.96 -29.51
N ALA A 495 10.87 16.35 -30.43
CA ALA A 495 11.63 15.13 -30.13
C ALA A 495 12.58 15.30 -28.92
N SER A 496 13.05 16.54 -28.66
CA SER A 496 13.83 16.86 -27.46
C SER A 496 13.01 16.76 -26.17
N MET A 497 11.75 17.20 -26.18
CA MET A 497 10.81 17.01 -25.07
C MET A 497 10.56 15.51 -24.83
N MET A 498 10.34 14.72 -25.90
CA MET A 498 10.14 13.27 -25.78
C MET A 498 11.36 12.56 -25.17
N SER A 499 12.59 12.91 -25.59
CA SER A 499 13.81 12.36 -24.99
C SER A 499 14.00 12.77 -23.52
N LYS A 500 13.57 13.98 -23.12
CA LYS A 500 13.59 14.40 -21.71
C LYS A 500 12.57 13.62 -20.88
N LEU A 501 11.33 13.51 -21.37
CA LEU A 501 10.27 12.76 -20.69
C LEU A 501 10.66 11.29 -20.50
N GLN A 502 11.22 10.67 -21.54
CA GLN A 502 11.78 9.32 -21.51
C GLN A 502 12.86 9.18 -20.43
N ARG A 503 13.83 10.11 -20.38
CA ARG A 503 14.88 10.10 -19.35
C ARG A 503 14.29 10.29 -17.94
N PHE A 504 13.46 11.29 -17.73
CA PHE A 504 12.83 11.56 -16.43
C PHE A 504 11.98 10.37 -15.94
N ASN A 505 11.30 9.67 -16.86
CA ASN A 505 10.53 8.49 -16.55
C ASN A 505 11.41 7.31 -16.08
N ILE A 506 12.55 7.07 -16.75
CA ILE A 506 13.58 6.10 -16.31
C ILE A 506 14.15 6.52 -14.94
N ASP A 507 14.49 7.79 -14.76
CA ASP A 507 15.09 8.31 -13.54
C ASP A 507 14.17 8.09 -12.33
N ARG A 508 12.89 8.48 -12.45
CA ARG A 508 11.83 8.27 -11.44
C ARG A 508 11.63 6.79 -11.10
N LYS A 509 11.48 5.93 -12.12
CA LYS A 509 11.26 4.49 -11.88
C LYS A 509 12.49 3.83 -11.24
N SER A 510 13.70 4.26 -11.58
CA SER A 510 14.93 3.78 -10.95
C SER A 510 14.99 4.15 -9.46
N GLN A 511 14.51 5.35 -9.10
CA GLN A 511 14.34 5.76 -7.71
C GLN A 511 13.32 4.88 -6.96
N ASN A 512 12.17 4.59 -7.58
CA ASN A 512 11.17 3.67 -7.03
C ASN A 512 11.73 2.25 -6.82
N MET A 513 12.50 1.73 -7.80
CA MET A 513 13.14 0.42 -7.69
C MET A 513 14.16 0.37 -6.54
N GLY A 514 15.05 1.37 -6.43
CA GLY A 514 16.03 1.44 -5.34
C GLY A 514 15.38 1.64 -3.95
N SER A 515 14.28 2.40 -3.88
CA SER A 515 13.48 2.55 -2.65
C SER A 515 12.85 1.21 -2.24
N PHE A 516 12.34 0.44 -3.21
CA PHE A 516 11.85 -0.91 -2.97
C PHE A 516 12.97 -1.86 -2.51
N MET A 517 14.16 -1.83 -3.12
CA MET A 517 15.33 -2.59 -2.63
C MET A 517 15.63 -2.27 -1.17
N ALA A 518 15.69 -0.99 -0.80
CA ALA A 518 15.95 -0.59 0.57
C ALA A 518 14.89 -1.13 1.56
N SER A 519 13.62 -1.17 1.15
CA SER A 519 12.55 -1.79 1.95
C SER A 519 12.72 -3.31 2.15
N LEU A 520 13.32 -4.01 1.19
CA LEU A 520 13.61 -5.45 1.26
C LEU A 520 14.82 -5.76 2.15
N LEU A 521 15.84 -4.89 2.14
CA LEU A 521 17.02 -5.02 3.02
C LEU A 521 16.66 -4.87 4.51
N LEU A 522 15.52 -4.24 4.80
CA LEU A 522 14.95 -4.05 6.14
C LEU A 522 13.89 -5.09 6.53
N ASP A 523 13.52 -6.01 5.63
CA ASP A 523 12.43 -6.95 5.89
C ASP A 523 12.93 -8.20 6.64
N ASP A 524 12.62 -8.26 7.94
CA ASP A 524 12.86 -9.42 8.80
C ASP A 524 12.06 -10.66 8.36
N ASN A 525 10.98 -10.51 7.58
CA ASN A 525 10.16 -11.64 7.12
C ASN A 525 10.77 -12.32 5.90
N GLU A 526 11.63 -13.31 6.15
CA GLU A 526 12.26 -14.15 5.12
C GLU A 526 11.27 -14.73 4.09
N ALA A 527 10.02 -15.03 4.47
CA ALA A 527 9.03 -15.58 3.55
C ALA A 527 8.49 -14.53 2.56
N ASP A 528 8.30 -13.28 3.00
CA ASP A 528 7.92 -12.19 2.09
C ASP A 528 9.14 -11.72 1.27
N PHE A 529 10.35 -11.68 1.87
CA PHE A 529 11.60 -11.37 1.15
C PHE A 529 11.83 -12.33 -0.03
N GLN A 530 11.77 -13.65 0.17
CA GLN A 530 11.98 -14.62 -0.91
C GLN A 530 10.82 -14.66 -1.93
N ALA A 531 9.63 -14.14 -1.58
CA ALA A 531 8.50 -13.97 -2.49
C ALA A 531 8.54 -12.64 -3.28
N LEU A 532 9.41 -11.71 -2.89
CA LEU A 532 9.60 -10.40 -3.52
C LEU A 532 10.91 -10.30 -4.31
N VAL A 533 11.97 -10.98 -3.85
CA VAL A 533 13.24 -11.16 -4.56
C VAL A 533 13.19 -12.44 -5.40
N ASP A 534 12.11 -12.58 -6.17
CA ASP A 534 11.99 -13.60 -7.22
C ASP A 534 12.37 -12.99 -8.58
N GLU A 535 13.05 -13.78 -9.40
CA GLU A 535 13.62 -13.31 -10.67
C GLU A 535 12.56 -12.77 -11.64
N LYS A 536 11.29 -13.21 -11.58
CA LYS A 536 10.24 -12.74 -12.50
C LYS A 536 9.66 -11.40 -12.06
N THR A 537 9.49 -11.18 -10.76
CA THR A 537 9.10 -9.87 -10.22
C THR A 537 10.19 -8.84 -10.46
N VAL A 538 11.46 -9.21 -10.28
CA VAL A 538 12.59 -8.32 -10.59
C VAL A 538 12.75 -8.11 -12.10
N GLU A 539 12.58 -9.15 -12.94
CA GLU A 539 12.58 -9.01 -14.40
C GLU A 539 11.47 -8.05 -14.86
N MET A 540 10.26 -8.15 -14.30
CA MET A 540 9.17 -7.22 -14.58
C MET A 540 9.56 -5.77 -14.27
N MET A 541 10.19 -5.50 -13.11
CA MET A 541 10.67 -4.16 -12.77
C MET A 541 11.74 -3.66 -13.73
N ILE A 542 12.71 -4.51 -14.10
CA ILE A 542 13.75 -4.18 -15.07
C ILE A 542 13.14 -3.86 -16.45
N ARG A 543 12.17 -4.65 -16.92
CA ARG A 543 11.44 -4.36 -18.16
C ARG A 543 10.62 -3.07 -18.10
N GLN A 544 10.16 -2.66 -16.92
CA GLN A 544 9.49 -1.37 -16.70
C GLN A 544 10.45 -0.16 -16.70
N LEU A 545 11.77 -0.40 -16.56
CA LEU A 545 12.84 0.61 -16.69
C LEU A 545 13.37 0.70 -18.12
N CYS A 546 13.43 -0.43 -18.83
CA CYS A 546 13.97 -0.49 -20.18
C CYS A 546 12.94 -0.03 -21.24
N VAL A 547 13.30 1.00 -22.01
CA VAL A 547 12.45 1.64 -23.04
C VAL A 547 11.88 0.66 -24.08
N GLU A 548 12.65 -0.37 -24.43
CA GLU A 548 12.26 -1.42 -25.39
C GLU A 548 11.81 -2.73 -24.69
N GLY A 549 11.61 -2.72 -23.37
CA GLY A 549 11.20 -3.90 -22.60
C GLY A 549 12.29 -4.95 -22.39
N HIS A 550 13.58 -4.56 -22.48
CA HIS A 550 14.72 -5.46 -22.21
C HIS A 550 14.73 -5.99 -20.78
N SER A 551 15.09 -7.26 -20.61
CA SER A 551 15.19 -7.93 -19.29
C SER A 551 16.48 -7.62 -18.51
N ARG A 552 17.28 -6.63 -18.94
CA ARG A 552 18.55 -6.24 -18.31
C ARG A 552 18.92 -4.78 -18.59
N ILE A 553 19.56 -4.14 -17.62
CA ILE A 553 19.92 -2.71 -17.64
C ILE A 553 21.42 -2.57 -17.95
N PRO A 554 21.86 -1.75 -18.92
CA PRO A 554 23.28 -1.48 -19.13
C PRO A 554 23.92 -0.82 -17.91
N LEU A 555 25.18 -1.15 -17.60
CA LEU A 555 25.91 -0.51 -16.50
C LEU A 555 26.10 1.00 -16.74
N ASP A 556 26.27 1.42 -18.00
CA ASP A 556 26.21 2.83 -18.39
C ASP A 556 24.75 3.32 -18.32
N GLY A 557 24.45 4.05 -17.25
CA GLY A 557 23.10 4.51 -16.90
C GLY A 557 22.57 3.97 -15.57
N ALA A 558 23.01 2.78 -15.12
CA ALA A 558 22.48 2.11 -13.91
C ALA A 558 22.66 2.89 -12.58
N HIS A 559 23.48 3.95 -12.56
CA HIS A 559 23.72 4.81 -11.39
C HIS A 559 22.44 5.38 -10.73
N VAL A 560 21.32 5.49 -11.45
CA VAL A 560 20.07 6.02 -10.87
C VAL A 560 19.41 5.01 -9.89
N ILE A 561 19.70 3.72 -10.01
CA ILE A 561 19.27 2.69 -9.06
C ILE A 561 19.99 2.91 -7.70
N ALA A 562 21.28 3.24 -7.74
CA ALA A 562 22.06 3.60 -6.56
C ALA A 562 21.52 4.86 -5.87
N LYS A 563 21.04 5.85 -6.64
CA LYS A 563 20.36 7.02 -6.09
C LYS A 563 19.03 6.66 -5.40
N GLY A 564 18.26 5.73 -5.96
CA GLY A 564 17.03 5.22 -5.35
C GLY A 564 17.24 4.48 -4.03
N LEU A 565 18.35 3.75 -3.90
CA LEU A 565 18.78 3.13 -2.64
C LEU A 565 19.19 4.14 -1.56
N GLY A 566 19.44 5.40 -1.96
CA GLY A 566 19.98 6.42 -1.08
C GLY A 566 21.36 6.04 -0.55
N LEU A 567 22.32 5.72 -1.42
CA LEU A 567 23.69 5.47 -0.94
C LEU A 567 24.22 6.67 -0.12
N SER A 568 24.99 6.36 0.92
CA SER A 568 25.80 7.36 1.62
C SER A 568 26.75 8.05 0.63
N PRO A 569 26.96 9.38 0.71
CA PRO A 569 27.79 10.13 -0.24
C PRO A 569 29.28 9.74 -0.22
N TYR A 570 29.66 8.89 0.73
CA TYR A 570 31.01 8.32 0.85
C TYR A 570 31.17 7.00 0.07
N ILE A 571 30.08 6.34 -0.34
CA ILE A 571 30.11 5.20 -1.28
C ILE A 571 30.20 5.72 -2.71
N ASP A 572 31.10 5.16 -3.52
CA ASP A 572 31.16 5.44 -4.96
C ASP A 572 30.04 4.73 -5.73
N GLU A 573 29.17 5.50 -6.40
CA GLU A 573 28.05 4.98 -7.19
C GLU A 573 28.51 3.97 -8.26
N LYS A 574 29.70 4.16 -8.86
CA LYS A 574 30.21 3.29 -9.93
C LYS A 574 30.64 1.93 -9.40
N SER A 575 31.38 1.91 -8.29
CA SER A 575 31.76 0.70 -7.58
C SER A 575 30.54 -0.08 -7.10
N PHE A 576 29.50 0.62 -6.62
CA PHE A 576 28.24 -0.02 -6.24
C PHE A 576 27.47 -0.59 -7.44
N VAL A 577 27.42 0.12 -8.56
CA VAL A 577 26.83 -0.39 -9.83
C VAL A 577 27.60 -1.61 -10.35
N GLN A 578 28.93 -1.62 -10.27
CA GLN A 578 29.76 -2.78 -10.59
C GLN A 578 29.60 -3.94 -9.60
N PHE A 579 29.19 -3.67 -8.36
CA PHE A 579 28.81 -4.70 -7.39
C PHE A 579 27.44 -5.33 -7.71
N LEU A 580 26.52 -4.60 -8.36
CA LEU A 580 25.26 -5.18 -8.84
C LEU A 580 25.44 -6.07 -10.09
N ASP A 581 26.56 -5.95 -10.80
CA ASP A 581 26.96 -6.82 -11.91
C ASP A 581 27.74 -8.05 -11.37
N GLN A 582 27.07 -9.19 -11.28
CA GLN A 582 27.58 -10.36 -10.57
C GLN A 582 28.33 -11.34 -11.48
N ASP A 583 27.92 -11.49 -12.74
CA ASP A 583 28.62 -12.31 -13.75
C ASP A 583 29.65 -11.53 -14.60
N ARG A 584 29.59 -10.19 -14.58
CA ARG A 584 30.48 -9.23 -15.27
C ARG A 584 30.26 -9.15 -16.77
N ASP A 585 29.03 -9.36 -17.25
CA ASP A 585 28.68 -9.17 -18.66
C ASP A 585 28.47 -7.70 -19.09
N GLY A 586 28.45 -6.76 -18.13
CA GLY A 586 28.26 -5.32 -18.37
C GLY A 586 26.80 -4.85 -18.33
N PHE A 587 25.89 -5.73 -17.91
CA PHE A 587 24.49 -5.41 -17.64
C PHE A 587 24.11 -5.86 -16.21
N ILE A 588 22.95 -5.40 -15.73
CA ILE A 588 22.30 -5.90 -14.52
C ILE A 588 21.04 -6.65 -14.98
N SER A 589 21.06 -7.98 -14.90
CA SER A 589 19.85 -8.78 -15.12
C SER A 589 19.06 -8.97 -13.83
N ALA A 590 17.89 -9.62 -13.93
CA ALA A 590 17.12 -9.99 -12.75
C ALA A 590 17.86 -10.96 -11.82
N SER A 591 18.76 -11.80 -12.35
CA SER A 591 19.61 -12.69 -11.57
C SER A 591 20.63 -11.89 -10.74
N ASP A 592 21.36 -10.97 -11.38
CA ASP A 592 22.43 -10.20 -10.75
C ASP A 592 21.88 -9.26 -9.68
N PHE A 593 20.75 -8.62 -9.97
CA PHE A 593 20.00 -7.83 -8.99
C PHE A 593 19.51 -8.69 -7.82
N CYS A 594 18.94 -9.86 -8.08
CA CYS A 594 18.50 -10.82 -7.05
C CYS A 594 19.67 -11.32 -6.18
N ALA A 595 20.85 -11.51 -6.76
CA ALA A 595 22.04 -11.95 -6.05
C ALA A 595 22.67 -10.78 -5.28
N GLY A 596 22.73 -9.59 -5.86
CA GLY A 596 23.20 -8.35 -5.22
C GLY A 596 22.37 -7.95 -4.00
N VAL A 597 21.03 -7.98 -4.08
CA VAL A 597 20.15 -7.73 -2.92
C VAL A 597 20.36 -8.78 -1.82
N ARG A 598 20.52 -10.06 -2.18
CA ARG A 598 20.88 -11.12 -1.21
C ARG A 598 22.28 -10.92 -0.62
N ALA A 599 23.26 -10.46 -1.41
CA ALA A 599 24.61 -10.18 -0.98
C ALA A 599 24.67 -8.99 0.00
N LEU A 600 23.88 -7.94 -0.22
CA LEU A 600 23.72 -6.81 0.72
C LEU A 600 23.09 -7.28 2.04
N ARG A 601 21.96 -8.00 1.99
CA ARG A 601 21.22 -8.48 3.17
C ARG A 601 21.97 -9.56 3.96
N ASN A 602 22.88 -10.29 3.31
CA ASN A 602 23.74 -11.30 3.94
C ASN A 602 25.18 -10.80 4.20
N HIS A 603 25.42 -9.48 4.17
CA HIS A 603 26.70 -8.84 4.54
C HIS A 603 27.93 -9.36 3.78
N HIS A 604 27.77 -9.62 2.47
CA HIS A 604 28.80 -10.20 1.61
C HIS A 604 30.09 -9.36 1.56
N GLN A 605 31.24 -10.04 1.47
CA GLN A 605 32.58 -9.44 1.56
C GLN A 605 32.80 -8.27 0.59
N SER A 606 32.27 -8.33 -0.63
CA SER A 606 32.40 -7.22 -1.60
C SER A 606 31.66 -5.95 -1.20
N PHE A 607 30.59 -6.04 -0.40
CA PHE A 607 29.95 -4.85 0.19
C PHE A 607 30.75 -4.34 1.40
N ALA A 608 31.29 -5.24 2.22
CA ALA A 608 32.19 -4.87 3.31
C ALA A 608 33.44 -4.11 2.79
N ALA A 609 34.03 -4.54 1.67
CA ALA A 609 35.16 -3.84 1.04
C ALA A 609 34.80 -2.40 0.60
N MET A 610 33.62 -2.18 0.00
CA MET A 610 33.18 -0.82 -0.36
C MET A 610 32.92 0.07 0.86
N VAL A 611 32.35 -0.49 1.94
CA VAL A 611 32.19 0.24 3.21
C VAL A 611 33.54 0.55 3.85
N PHE A 612 34.50 -0.38 3.79
CA PHE A 612 35.86 -0.19 4.30
C PHE A 612 36.55 1.00 3.61
N SER A 613 36.58 1.04 2.27
CA SER A 613 37.15 2.16 1.51
C SER A 613 36.41 3.48 1.77
N ALA A 614 35.08 3.46 1.93
CA ALA A 614 34.32 4.65 2.28
C ALA A 614 34.69 5.18 3.67
N MET A 615 34.87 4.31 4.66
CA MET A 615 35.32 4.68 6.00
C MET A 615 36.73 5.26 6.04
N GLN A 616 37.65 4.78 5.18
CA GLN A 616 38.97 5.41 5.02
C GLN A 616 38.84 6.83 4.46
N LYS A 617 38.12 7.00 3.35
CA LYS A 617 37.91 8.31 2.72
C LYS A 617 37.30 9.36 3.68
N MET A 618 36.37 8.93 4.55
CA MET A 618 35.76 9.77 5.59
C MET A 618 36.75 10.28 6.66
N HIS A 619 37.90 9.62 6.81
CA HIS A 619 39.00 10.04 7.67
C HIS A 619 40.05 10.85 6.88
N GLU A 620 40.33 10.47 5.63
CA GLU A 620 41.26 11.17 4.71
C GLU A 620 40.87 12.63 4.44
N GLU A 621 39.57 12.97 4.45
CA GLU A 621 39.08 14.36 4.40
C GLU A 621 39.50 15.23 5.62
N LYS A 622 40.28 14.69 6.57
CA LYS A 622 40.84 15.39 7.73
C LYS A 622 42.36 15.27 7.92
N SER A 623 43.06 14.43 7.14
CA SER A 623 44.50 14.17 7.33
C SER A 623 45.41 14.98 6.38
N ASP A 624 46.70 15.07 6.70
CA ASP A 624 47.69 15.82 5.91
C ASP A 624 48.10 15.03 4.65
N PRO A 625 48.01 15.59 3.42
CA PRO A 625 48.23 14.87 2.16
C PRO A 625 49.67 14.40 1.88
N TYR A 626 50.53 14.31 2.90
CA TYR A 626 51.92 13.87 2.81
C TYR A 626 52.25 12.59 3.61
N GLU A 627 51.31 12.00 4.36
CA GLU A 627 51.54 10.69 4.97
C GLU A 627 51.51 9.56 3.94
N ILE A 628 52.62 8.82 3.83
CA ILE A 628 52.72 7.64 2.96
C ILE A 628 52.08 6.47 3.70
N THR A 629 50.90 6.05 3.26
CA THR A 629 50.13 4.99 3.91
C THR A 629 50.88 3.66 3.94
N GLU A 630 51.04 3.09 5.15
CA GLU A 630 51.23 1.65 5.31
C GLU A 630 49.94 0.90 4.88
N LYS A 631 49.84 -0.40 5.19
CA LYS A 631 48.64 -1.19 4.83
C LYS A 631 47.36 -0.52 5.37
N ALA A 632 46.38 -0.34 4.47
CA ALA A 632 45.05 0.14 4.81
C ALA A 632 44.44 -0.65 5.98
N VAL A 633 44.11 0.05 7.06
CA VAL A 633 43.44 -0.46 8.26
C VAL A 633 42.46 0.58 8.78
N LEU A 634 41.35 0.13 9.36
CA LEU A 634 40.45 0.98 10.13
C LEU A 634 40.82 0.91 11.61
N THR A 635 40.78 2.05 12.28
CA THR A 635 41.06 2.19 13.72
C THR A 635 39.82 2.70 14.45
N ARG A 636 39.82 2.65 15.79
CA ARG A 636 38.75 3.22 16.64
C ARG A 636 38.31 4.64 16.22
N GLU A 637 39.24 5.45 15.73
CA GLU A 637 38.97 6.82 15.25
C GLU A 637 38.18 6.86 13.94
N HIS A 638 38.45 5.95 13.00
CA HIS A 638 37.68 5.81 11.77
C HIS A 638 36.20 5.49 12.08
N PHE A 639 35.95 4.58 13.02
CA PHE A 639 34.58 4.27 13.49
C PHE A 639 33.93 5.47 14.18
N SER A 640 34.65 6.20 15.04
CA SER A 640 34.15 7.42 15.69
C SER A 640 33.74 8.50 14.68
N VAL A 641 34.58 8.74 13.66
CA VAL A 641 34.28 9.69 12.57
C VAL A 641 33.09 9.22 11.74
N ALA A 642 33.05 7.93 11.35
CA ALA A 642 31.96 7.36 10.58
C ALA A 642 30.62 7.42 11.32
N PHE A 643 30.58 7.03 12.59
CA PHE A 643 29.37 7.11 13.43
C PHE A 643 28.90 8.54 13.66
N THR A 644 29.81 9.51 13.74
CA THR A 644 29.44 10.93 13.85
C THR A 644 28.82 11.45 12.55
N LEU A 645 29.48 11.22 11.40
CA LEU A 645 29.01 11.71 10.09
C LEU A 645 27.75 10.98 9.60
N LEU A 646 27.57 9.72 9.99
CA LEU A 646 26.37 8.93 9.67
C LEU A 646 25.31 8.98 10.79
N GLU A 647 25.52 9.78 11.83
CA GLU A 647 24.58 10.00 12.95
C GLU A 647 24.13 8.70 13.64
N CYS A 648 25.03 7.73 13.82
CA CYS A 648 24.71 6.41 14.34
C CYS A 648 24.02 6.50 15.72
N PRO A 649 22.89 5.80 15.96
CA PRO A 649 22.22 5.80 17.26
C PRO A 649 23.14 5.41 18.42
N GLU A 650 23.19 6.24 19.46
CA GLU A 650 24.06 6.09 20.63
C GLU A 650 24.06 4.67 21.25
N PRO A 651 22.93 3.95 21.41
CA PRO A 651 22.94 2.58 21.93
C PRO A 651 23.67 1.55 21.04
N LEU A 652 23.73 1.77 19.72
CA LEU A 652 24.51 0.93 18.80
C LEU A 652 26.01 1.26 18.89
N VAL A 653 26.33 2.54 19.08
CA VAL A 653 27.70 3.03 19.30
C VAL A 653 28.28 2.49 20.61
N GLU A 654 27.50 2.50 21.70
CA GLU A 654 27.88 1.89 22.99
C GLU A 654 28.16 0.38 22.86
N VAL A 655 27.25 -0.38 22.27
CA VAL A 655 27.40 -1.84 22.09
C VAL A 655 28.62 -2.18 21.23
N PHE A 656 28.88 -1.41 20.18
CA PHE A 656 30.01 -1.62 19.29
C PHE A 656 31.35 -1.27 19.94
N PHE A 657 31.47 -0.10 20.59
CA PHE A 657 32.72 0.27 21.24
C PHE A 657 33.02 -0.60 22.46
N LYS A 658 32.00 -1.07 23.20
CA LYS A 658 32.23 -2.06 24.26
C LYS A 658 32.88 -3.34 23.71
N TYR A 659 32.45 -3.83 22.54
CA TYR A 659 33.09 -4.99 21.92
C TYR A 659 34.56 -4.72 21.55
N ILE A 660 34.90 -3.49 21.11
CA ILE A 660 36.29 -3.09 20.88
C ILE A 660 37.06 -3.04 22.20
N ASP A 661 36.49 -2.47 23.27
CA ASP A 661 37.11 -2.45 24.61
C ASP A 661 37.39 -3.87 25.12
N ASP A 662 36.39 -4.76 25.00
CA ASP A 662 36.48 -6.18 25.34
C ASP A 662 37.55 -6.91 24.48
N GLU A 663 37.95 -6.41 23.31
CA GLU A 663 39.04 -6.97 22.48
C GLU A 663 40.42 -6.32 22.74
N GLU A 664 40.48 -5.01 22.98
CA GLU A 664 41.72 -4.31 23.39
C GLU A 664 42.28 -4.91 24.70
N GLU A 665 41.41 -5.22 25.67
CA GLU A 665 41.81 -5.91 26.91
C GLU A 665 42.39 -7.32 26.69
N LYS A 666 41.92 -8.06 25.66
CA LYS A 666 42.41 -9.41 25.34
C LYS A 666 43.75 -9.39 24.61
N GLN A 667 43.93 -8.43 23.72
CA GLN A 667 45.06 -8.39 22.79
C GLN A 667 46.26 -7.58 23.32
N GLN A 668 46.03 -6.68 24.29
CA GLN A 668 47.06 -5.82 24.92
C GLN A 668 47.80 -4.89 23.92
N ASP A 669 47.17 -4.59 22.79
CA ASP A 669 47.65 -3.69 21.75
C ASP A 669 46.50 -2.80 21.25
N LYS A 670 46.83 -1.72 20.53
CA LYS A 670 45.86 -0.73 20.01
C LYS A 670 45.02 -1.35 18.89
N TRP A 671 43.70 -1.38 19.04
CA TRP A 671 42.84 -2.08 18.08
C TRP A 671 42.78 -1.40 16.71
N SER A 672 42.97 -2.23 15.69
CA SER A 672 42.76 -1.90 14.27
C SER A 672 42.36 -3.16 13.51
N VAL A 673 41.71 -3.00 12.36
CA VAL A 673 41.30 -4.11 11.48
C VAL A 673 41.66 -3.81 10.04
N ASN A 674 42.23 -4.79 9.33
CA ASN A 674 42.36 -4.75 7.87
C ASN A 674 41.04 -5.17 7.18
N GLU A 675 40.98 -5.09 5.85
CA GLU A 675 39.78 -5.38 5.05
C GLU A 675 39.19 -6.77 5.32
N ALA A 676 40.02 -7.79 5.54
CA ALA A 676 39.56 -9.16 5.78
C ALA A 676 39.00 -9.36 7.20
N GLU A 677 39.63 -8.75 8.20
CA GLU A 677 39.10 -8.69 9.58
C GLU A 677 37.81 -7.84 9.63
N PHE A 678 37.76 -6.75 8.88
CA PHE A 678 36.57 -5.91 8.76
C PHE A 678 35.39 -6.68 8.17
N ALA A 679 35.59 -7.54 7.16
CA ALA A 679 34.51 -8.37 6.62
C ALA A 679 33.89 -9.32 7.66
N ILE A 680 34.70 -9.84 8.60
CA ILE A 680 34.21 -10.65 9.73
C ILE A 680 33.43 -9.76 10.71
N LEU A 681 34.00 -8.62 11.10
CA LEU A 681 33.37 -7.64 11.99
C LEU A 681 32.03 -7.11 11.43
N PHE A 682 31.97 -6.88 10.12
CA PHE A 682 30.80 -6.42 9.38
C PHE A 682 29.67 -7.47 9.33
N THR A 683 30.02 -8.75 9.33
CA THR A 683 29.07 -9.85 9.47
C THR A 683 28.50 -9.93 10.90
N GLN A 684 29.32 -9.65 11.91
CA GLN A 684 28.89 -9.60 13.31
C GLN A 684 28.04 -8.34 13.63
N PHE A 685 28.38 -7.21 13.03
CA PHE A 685 27.71 -5.92 13.21
C PHE A 685 27.05 -5.45 11.91
N SER A 686 26.01 -6.19 11.50
CA SER A 686 25.18 -5.93 10.32
C SER A 686 24.74 -4.47 10.12
N PHE A 687 24.53 -3.73 11.22
CA PHE A 687 24.16 -2.32 11.19
C PHE A 687 25.21 -1.41 10.52
N LEU A 688 26.48 -1.81 10.50
CA LEU A 688 27.55 -1.08 9.79
C LEU A 688 27.20 -0.93 8.31
N GLY A 689 26.63 -1.95 7.66
CA GLY A 689 26.17 -1.86 6.27
C GLY A 689 24.94 -0.96 6.11
N MET A 690 24.01 -1.00 7.07
CA MET A 690 22.79 -0.19 7.04
C MET A 690 23.06 1.31 7.21
N LEU A 691 24.13 1.70 7.92
CA LEU A 691 24.52 3.12 8.05
C LEU A 691 24.93 3.75 6.71
N PHE A 692 25.47 2.97 5.77
CA PHE A 692 25.88 3.44 4.44
C PHE A 692 24.76 3.39 3.39
N LEU A 693 23.56 2.96 3.78
CA LEU A 693 22.35 2.97 2.97
C LEU A 693 21.33 3.89 3.66
N ARG A 694 21.21 5.16 3.25
CA ARG A 694 20.42 6.21 3.91
C ARG A 694 18.98 5.77 4.18
N THR A 695 18.32 5.14 3.21
CA THR A 695 16.95 4.64 3.34
C THR A 695 16.84 3.48 4.36
N ALA A 696 17.93 2.74 4.62
CA ALA A 696 18.01 1.79 5.72
C ALA A 696 18.31 2.48 7.06
N LYS A 697 19.31 3.38 7.10
CA LYS A 697 19.64 4.22 8.26
C LYS A 697 18.42 4.92 8.83
N ASP A 698 17.60 5.58 8.01
CA ASP A 698 16.46 6.37 8.48
C ASP A 698 15.35 5.49 9.12
N ASN A 699 15.22 4.24 8.66
CA ASN A 699 14.33 3.25 9.28
C ASN A 699 14.92 2.67 10.58
N VAL A 700 16.21 2.31 10.60
CA VAL A 700 16.92 1.90 11.84
C VAL A 700 16.83 2.99 12.91
N MET A 701 17.05 4.25 12.52
CA MET A 701 16.82 5.45 13.35
C MET A 701 15.40 5.51 13.89
N SER A 702 14.39 5.28 13.06
CA SER A 702 12.98 5.26 13.50
C SER A 702 12.69 4.10 14.47
N MET A 703 13.27 2.92 14.26
CA MET A 703 13.08 1.74 15.11
C MET A 703 13.73 1.91 16.48
N VAL A 704 14.95 2.45 16.56
CA VAL A 704 15.60 2.74 17.85
C VAL A 704 14.83 3.84 18.61
N LYS A 705 14.32 4.85 17.90
CA LYS A 705 13.50 5.93 18.49
C LYS A 705 12.09 5.50 18.92
N SER A 706 11.54 4.40 18.40
CA SER A 706 10.26 3.84 18.89
C SER A 706 10.47 2.91 20.10
N HIS A 707 11.55 2.13 20.11
CA HIS A 707 11.87 1.18 21.20
C HIS A 707 12.63 1.81 22.39
N SER A 708 12.93 3.10 22.34
CA SER A 708 13.36 3.86 23.52
C SER A 708 12.20 4.26 24.45
N VAL A 709 10.95 4.09 24.02
CA VAL A 709 9.74 4.36 24.82
C VAL A 709 9.22 3.11 25.55
N ASP A 710 9.39 1.93 24.94
CA ASP A 710 9.13 0.61 25.57
C ASP A 710 10.36 -0.28 25.36
N GLY A 711 11.09 -0.56 26.45
CA GLY A 711 12.49 -0.96 26.41
C GLY A 711 12.80 -2.28 25.66
N MET A 712 13.93 -2.29 24.96
CA MET A 712 14.41 -3.42 24.15
C MET A 712 14.42 -4.76 24.92
N PRO A 713 14.07 -5.88 24.25
CA PRO A 713 14.36 -7.21 24.78
C PRO A 713 15.88 -7.40 24.90
N ARG A 714 16.37 -7.77 26.10
CA ARG A 714 17.78 -8.11 26.29
C ARG A 714 18.15 -9.29 25.39
N ILE A 715 19.14 -9.09 24.51
CA ILE A 715 19.82 -10.18 23.82
C ILE A 715 20.42 -11.10 24.90
N SER A 716 20.05 -12.38 24.87
CA SER A 716 20.34 -13.31 25.97
C SER A 716 21.77 -13.84 25.92
N GLU A 717 22.45 -13.83 27.06
CA GLU A 717 23.70 -14.56 27.30
C GLU A 717 23.48 -16.06 27.06
N SER A 718 23.97 -16.63 25.95
CA SER A 718 23.77 -18.05 25.65
C SER A 718 24.87 -18.68 24.76
N SER A 719 26.15 -18.41 25.03
CA SER A 719 27.27 -19.01 24.26
C SER A 719 28.61 -19.21 24.99
N PHE A 720 28.65 -19.23 26.34
CA PHE A 720 29.83 -19.67 27.10
C PHE A 720 29.45 -20.58 28.29
N SER A 721 29.60 -21.90 28.14
CA SER A 721 29.38 -22.88 29.23
C SER A 721 29.96 -24.28 28.90
N SER A 722 31.23 -24.37 28.48
CA SER A 722 32.05 -25.59 28.55
C SER A 722 33.52 -25.25 28.25
N ALA A 723 34.52 -25.71 28.99
CA ALA A 723 34.49 -26.63 30.14
C ALA A 723 34.41 -25.92 31.51
#